data_AF-A0A7C5NAD7-F1
#
_entry.id   AF-A0A7C5NAD7-F1
#
_cell.length_a   1.000
_cell.length_b   1.000
_cell.length_c   1.000
_cell.angle_alpha   90.00
_cell.angle_beta   90.00
_cell.angle_gamma   90.00
#
_symmetry.space_group_name_H-M   'P 1'
#
loop_
_entity.id
_entity.type
_entity.pdbx_description
1 polymer ?
#
loop_
_entity_poly.entity_id
_entity_poly.type
_entity_poly.pdbx_seq_one_letter_code
_entity_poly.pdbx_strand_id
1 'polypeptide(L)'
;DLMLAGAVCASDQLFIHMGFSIFYAYAPADKKFAPLDKDSAGLVSSEGAGMIVLKRLEDAQRDGDNILAVIGGIGLSNDGRGKFLLSPNPKGQQLAFERAYHNNAISPRDTSYLECHATGTPLGDITEMNSIADFFKAYQTKPLLGSVKSNMGHLLTAAGMTGLLKVLLAMQKEIIPPNINLQNALAADSQWVGKDEMILKPSKWTDKHKQAGINSFGFGGTNAHMVVQNYLTQTSQQEIYKPVQLQPMAVVGMDIHFGDCTNLDDFYTSIYFGKQHFKKLPKARWKGFDENKDLLKSFGFENGEAPQGAYIEDFEIDLLRYKIQPKEAETLEAQQALILKVADQAILDAALDESQNVAVLIAMEPELAIHHYLARWDMTWQVEEALAKSGILLDEEQKIELEELCKNSVYYRIGSQTPSQHTSFVGNIMASRIAALWDFSGPAFTVSEGDNAVFKALQIAQNLLSLGEVDAVVVGAVDFSGGLENVLLRNQKNKINSSKKPSLSFNKNDDGWLVGEGAGAVVLKKASDVKEAHTYALIDKIGKEKNLANAGYMELMATGIPKEDEEELNFLLKNNNVNPIALGSVKTNIGHTYAASGIASLIKTVLCLHHRFIPAIPNWEAPKDVRFQQSNYYFPEESRPWILAKEQNKRTAIVNGNALQIQLSETISVPKTTNRFLQKNSPLIFLLKGNKQKELQQQLAALQIAVESPTSLADLAQQFYYKNKKLNTSLTISLIAKDKASLAQEISFFQKTITASLQNQKTLKTPAGSYFTPKPLGQKTKLAFVYPGSATAYAGLGKDLFQLFPQLYAHFEKQLPNLDDYISPNYLYPKKINKNDSSPNIYNNAIAMMSVGVFYSASFTHIMREYFNLRPNIAFGYSMGECSSMWYSLGIWSADETEEFQQSPIFKNRFAGNLELLAEHWGLSSKEAKAQWISLVLLAPKEKVAQLVEEKEKVFLTFVNTENEVIISGDRQNCLAIAEELKCHNITIPFQNII
;
A
#
# COMPACT_ATOMS: atom_id res chain seq x y z
N ASP A 1 -29.15 -2.56 -13.57
CA ASP A 1 -30.55 -2.43 -14.03
C ASP A 1 -31.31 -1.33 -13.31
N LEU A 2 -31.13 -1.17 -11.99
CA LEU A 2 -31.73 -0.09 -11.22
C LEU A 2 -30.71 0.50 -10.23
N MET A 3 -30.80 1.80 -9.97
CA MET A 3 -30.03 2.51 -8.94
C MET A 3 -30.95 3.35 -8.07
N LEU A 4 -30.68 3.37 -6.76
CA LEU A 4 -31.19 4.43 -5.87
C LEU A 4 -30.14 5.54 -5.81
N ALA A 5 -30.57 6.78 -6.00
CA ALA A 5 -29.73 7.96 -5.89
C ALA A 5 -30.42 9.00 -5.03
N GLY A 6 -29.71 9.57 -4.06
CA GLY A 6 -30.30 10.49 -3.11
C GLY A 6 -29.30 10.95 -2.07
N ALA A 7 -29.79 11.70 -1.09
CA ALA A 7 -28.97 12.27 -0.03
C ALA A 7 -29.78 12.50 1.23
N VAL A 8 -29.08 12.54 2.36
CA VAL A 8 -29.61 12.90 3.68
C VAL A 8 -28.69 13.93 4.33
N CYS A 9 -29.29 14.91 4.98
CA CYS A 9 -28.65 15.87 5.88
C CYS A 9 -29.35 15.74 7.23
N ALA A 10 -28.67 15.14 8.19
CA ALA A 10 -29.16 14.89 9.55
C ALA A 10 -28.02 14.96 10.57
N SER A 11 -27.07 15.88 10.34
CA SER A 11 -25.96 16.14 11.26
C SER A 11 -26.47 16.80 12.54
N ASP A 12 -25.69 16.73 13.61
CA ASP A 12 -25.99 17.46 14.84
C ASP A 12 -26.13 18.97 14.55
N GLN A 13 -27.27 19.55 14.94
CA GLN A 13 -27.60 20.94 14.64
C GLN A 13 -26.69 21.94 15.36
N LEU A 14 -26.17 21.60 16.54
CA LEU A 14 -25.19 22.44 17.23
C LEU A 14 -23.91 22.55 16.41
N PHE A 15 -23.42 21.42 15.86
CA PHE A 15 -22.26 21.43 14.97
C PHE A 15 -22.47 22.35 13.77
N ILE A 16 -23.61 22.20 13.08
CA ILE A 16 -23.96 22.99 11.90
C ILE A 16 -24.11 24.48 12.23
N HIS A 17 -24.84 24.82 13.29
CA HIS A 17 -25.07 26.20 13.70
C HIS A 17 -23.78 26.91 14.12
N MET A 18 -22.95 26.24 14.90
CA MET A 18 -21.66 26.80 15.30
C MET A 18 -20.74 26.98 14.10
N GLY A 19 -20.66 25.98 13.20
CA GLY A 19 -19.86 26.07 11.99
C GLY A 19 -20.19 27.28 11.12
N PHE A 20 -21.44 27.41 10.72
CA PHE A 20 -21.88 28.53 9.88
C PHE A 20 -21.81 29.89 10.59
N SER A 21 -21.89 29.92 11.93
CA SER A 21 -21.65 31.13 12.71
C SER A 21 -20.16 31.54 12.66
N ILE A 22 -19.24 30.57 12.85
CA ILE A 22 -17.78 30.79 12.76
C ILE A 22 -17.38 31.25 11.35
N PHE A 23 -18.08 30.75 10.32
CA PHE A 23 -17.84 31.13 8.92
C PHE A 23 -18.45 32.48 8.55
N TYR A 24 -19.24 33.11 9.44
CA TYR A 24 -20.04 34.29 9.12
C TYR A 24 -20.94 34.07 7.89
N ALA A 25 -21.43 32.84 7.73
CA ALA A 25 -22.21 32.44 6.57
C ALA A 25 -23.71 32.69 6.75
N TYR A 26 -24.21 32.67 7.98
CA TYR A 26 -25.61 33.02 8.26
C TYR A 26 -25.90 34.47 7.91
N ALA A 27 -27.09 34.71 7.38
CA ALA A 27 -27.60 36.08 7.30
C ALA A 27 -27.74 36.63 8.73
N PRO A 28 -27.17 37.81 9.04
CA PRO A 28 -27.40 38.47 10.32
C PRO A 28 -28.90 38.67 10.59
N ALA A 29 -29.32 38.65 11.86
CA ALA A 29 -30.74 38.67 12.23
C ALA A 29 -31.50 39.92 11.73
N ASP A 30 -30.81 41.04 11.55
CA ASP A 30 -31.31 42.31 11.01
C ASP A 30 -31.24 42.39 9.47
N LYS A 31 -30.66 41.38 8.81
CA LYS A 31 -30.48 41.32 7.37
C LYS A 31 -31.29 40.20 6.73
N LYS A 32 -31.42 40.30 5.40
CA LYS A 32 -32.28 39.43 4.60
C LYS A 32 -31.55 38.15 4.20
N PHE A 33 -32.27 37.03 4.25
CA PHE A 33 -31.95 35.82 3.50
C PHE A 33 -32.89 35.73 2.29
N ALA A 34 -32.35 35.90 1.09
CA ALA A 34 -33.10 35.76 -0.15
C ALA A 34 -32.16 35.44 -1.31
N PRO A 35 -31.95 34.15 -1.64
CA PRO A 35 -31.12 33.76 -2.79
C PRO A 35 -31.42 34.57 -4.06
N LEU A 36 -30.38 34.97 -4.78
CA LEU A 36 -30.43 35.82 -5.99
C LEU A 36 -30.91 37.25 -5.77
N ASP A 37 -31.11 37.70 -4.52
CA ASP A 37 -31.40 39.09 -4.17
C ASP A 37 -30.11 39.85 -3.87
N LYS A 38 -29.98 41.06 -4.40
CA LYS A 38 -28.84 41.96 -4.17
C LYS A 38 -28.63 42.28 -2.69
N ASP A 39 -29.70 42.28 -1.90
CA ASP A 39 -29.67 42.63 -0.48
C ASP A 39 -29.59 41.40 0.44
N SER A 40 -29.45 40.19 -0.12
CA SER A 40 -29.22 38.97 0.66
C SER A 40 -27.85 39.01 1.33
N ALA A 41 -27.78 38.61 2.61
CA ALA A 41 -26.59 38.80 3.43
C ALA A 41 -25.98 37.49 3.97
N GLY A 42 -26.43 36.34 3.49
CA GLY A 42 -25.99 35.04 3.96
C GLY A 42 -27.01 33.95 3.65
N LEU A 43 -26.82 32.78 4.25
CA LEU A 43 -27.69 31.61 4.12
C LEU A 43 -28.52 31.35 5.38
N VAL A 44 -29.45 30.40 5.26
CA VAL A 44 -30.10 29.70 6.37
C VAL A 44 -29.88 28.20 6.14
N SER A 45 -29.50 27.44 7.17
CA SER A 45 -29.27 25.99 7.10
C SER A 45 -30.60 25.22 7.20
N SER A 46 -30.60 23.95 6.80
CA SER A 46 -31.77 23.09 6.88
C SER A 46 -31.35 21.62 6.87
N GLU A 47 -32.30 20.72 7.14
CA GLU A 47 -32.11 19.28 7.22
C GLU A 47 -33.20 18.54 6.42
N GLY A 48 -32.96 17.26 6.13
CA GLY A 48 -33.92 16.41 5.42
C GLY A 48 -33.27 15.38 4.52
N ALA A 49 -34.10 14.63 3.79
CA ALA A 49 -33.65 13.60 2.86
C ALA A 49 -34.49 13.57 1.59
N GLY A 50 -33.89 13.10 0.50
CA GLY A 50 -34.56 12.88 -0.78
C GLY A 50 -33.94 11.72 -1.53
N MET A 51 -34.77 10.97 -2.27
CA MET A 51 -34.35 9.79 -3.01
C MET A 51 -35.11 9.68 -4.33
N ILE A 52 -34.43 9.21 -5.37
CA ILE A 52 -35.01 8.87 -6.67
C ILE A 52 -34.59 7.45 -7.09
N VAL A 53 -35.40 6.86 -7.96
CA VAL A 53 -35.13 5.58 -8.60
C VAL A 53 -34.69 5.87 -10.04
N LEU A 54 -33.53 5.34 -10.43
CA LEU A 54 -32.96 5.50 -11.75
C LEU A 54 -32.90 4.16 -12.49
N LYS A 55 -33.27 4.19 -13.76
CA LYS A 55 -33.09 3.11 -14.74
C LYS A 55 -32.57 3.70 -16.04
N ARG A 56 -31.95 2.86 -16.88
CA ARG A 56 -31.71 3.24 -18.27
C ARG A 56 -33.06 3.50 -18.94
N LEU A 57 -33.13 4.52 -19.80
CA LEU A 57 -34.39 4.95 -20.41
C LEU A 57 -35.07 3.80 -21.18
N GLU A 58 -34.28 3.02 -21.92
CA GLU A 58 -34.77 1.84 -22.65
C GLU A 58 -35.39 0.77 -21.74
N ASP A 59 -34.81 0.53 -20.55
CA ASP A 59 -35.33 -0.43 -19.58
C ASP A 59 -36.61 0.09 -18.93
N ALA A 60 -36.67 1.40 -18.66
CA ALA A 60 -37.86 2.03 -18.11
C ALA A 60 -39.03 1.97 -19.11
N GLN A 61 -38.76 2.22 -20.40
CA GLN A 61 -39.74 2.08 -21.48
C GLN A 61 -40.20 0.64 -21.66
N ARG A 62 -39.26 -0.32 -21.69
CA ARG A 62 -39.55 -1.76 -21.81
C ARG A 62 -40.44 -2.24 -20.67
N ASP A 63 -40.13 -1.83 -19.45
CA ASP A 63 -40.81 -2.32 -18.25
C ASP A 63 -42.11 -1.54 -17.96
N GLY A 64 -42.43 -0.51 -18.76
CA GLY A 64 -43.65 0.28 -18.63
C GLY A 64 -43.65 1.21 -17.41
N ASP A 65 -42.47 1.64 -16.97
CA ASP A 65 -42.32 2.51 -15.80
C ASP A 65 -42.87 3.92 -16.06
N ASN A 66 -43.36 4.57 -15.00
CA ASN A 66 -43.72 5.99 -15.05
C ASN A 66 -42.46 6.88 -15.06
N ILE A 67 -42.00 7.24 -16.26
CA ILE A 67 -40.82 8.09 -16.45
C ILE A 67 -41.14 9.54 -16.11
N LEU A 68 -40.62 10.02 -14.97
CA LEU A 68 -40.84 11.40 -14.51
C LEU A 68 -40.08 12.43 -15.35
N ALA A 69 -38.84 12.10 -15.73
CA ALA A 69 -37.95 12.89 -16.58
C ALA A 69 -36.77 12.03 -17.05
N VAL A 70 -35.93 12.59 -17.93
CA VAL A 70 -34.69 11.99 -18.41
C VAL A 70 -33.52 12.85 -17.93
N ILE A 71 -32.51 12.24 -17.31
CA ILE A 71 -31.25 12.92 -17.02
C ILE A 71 -30.42 12.85 -18.30
N GLY A 72 -30.28 13.98 -18.99
CA GLY A 72 -29.60 14.07 -20.28
C GLY A 72 -28.08 14.10 -20.13
N GLY A 73 -27.56 14.73 -19.07
CA GLY A 73 -26.12 14.86 -18.87
C GLY A 73 -25.76 15.37 -17.48
N ILE A 74 -24.56 15.00 -17.02
CA ILE A 74 -23.99 15.44 -15.74
C ILE A 74 -22.54 15.86 -16.01
N GLY A 75 -22.17 17.03 -15.51
CA GLY A 75 -20.80 17.53 -15.51
C GLY A 75 -20.32 17.71 -14.09
N LEU A 76 -19.27 16.99 -13.72
CA LEU A 76 -18.58 17.14 -12.44
C LEU A 76 -17.23 17.82 -12.65
N SER A 77 -16.84 18.70 -11.73
CA SER A 77 -15.51 19.31 -11.74
C SER A 77 -15.06 19.70 -10.34
N ASN A 78 -13.79 20.07 -10.21
CA ASN A 78 -13.29 20.81 -9.07
C ASN A 78 -12.74 22.18 -9.51
N ASP A 79 -12.86 23.18 -8.63
CA ASP A 79 -12.31 24.53 -8.85
C ASP A 79 -10.79 24.55 -8.98
N GLY A 80 -10.10 23.52 -8.46
CA GLY A 80 -8.65 23.46 -8.40
C GLY A 80 -8.11 24.57 -7.50
N ARG A 81 -7.04 25.22 -7.96
CA ARG A 81 -6.33 26.24 -7.18
C ARG A 81 -7.16 27.53 -7.11
N GLY A 82 -7.37 28.02 -5.90
CA GLY A 82 -8.16 29.23 -5.63
C GLY A 82 -7.59 30.11 -4.52
N LYS A 83 -8.30 31.19 -4.18
CA LYS A 83 -7.91 32.13 -3.11
C LYS A 83 -8.12 31.55 -1.71
N PHE A 84 -9.31 30.96 -1.49
CA PHE A 84 -9.71 30.32 -0.24
C PHE A 84 -10.61 29.13 -0.55
N LEU A 85 -10.56 28.10 0.29
CA LEU A 85 -11.25 26.83 0.11
C LEU A 85 -12.79 26.92 0.14
N LEU A 86 -13.32 27.94 0.81
CA LEU A 86 -14.76 28.23 0.90
C LEU A 86 -15.23 29.21 -0.17
N SER A 87 -14.31 29.80 -0.94
CA SER A 87 -14.66 30.74 -2.01
C SER A 87 -14.81 30.00 -3.33
N PRO A 88 -15.94 30.15 -4.04
CA PRO A 88 -16.14 29.50 -5.33
C PRO A 88 -15.23 30.11 -6.40
N ASN A 89 -14.91 29.31 -7.42
CA ASN A 89 -14.15 29.74 -8.58
C ASN A 89 -14.98 29.58 -9.89
N PRO A 90 -15.18 30.65 -10.69
CA PRO A 90 -15.89 30.54 -11.96
C PRO A 90 -15.33 29.47 -12.91
N LYS A 91 -14.01 29.24 -12.90
CA LYS A 91 -13.33 28.23 -13.74
C LYS A 91 -13.95 26.85 -13.57
N GLY A 92 -14.16 26.41 -12.32
CA GLY A 92 -14.72 25.09 -12.04
C GLY A 92 -16.20 24.99 -12.43
N GLN A 93 -16.99 26.04 -12.16
CA GLN A 93 -18.41 26.09 -12.53
C GLN A 93 -18.61 26.02 -14.05
N GLN A 94 -17.84 26.80 -14.82
CA GLN A 94 -17.85 26.76 -16.28
C GLN A 94 -17.51 25.37 -16.82
N LEU A 95 -16.47 24.73 -16.27
CA LEU A 95 -16.08 23.39 -16.66
C LEU A 95 -17.17 22.33 -16.36
N ALA A 96 -17.93 22.50 -15.27
CA ALA A 96 -19.07 21.63 -14.99
C ALA A 96 -20.18 21.80 -16.04
N PHE A 97 -20.44 23.03 -16.51
CA PHE A 97 -21.38 23.27 -17.62
C PHE A 97 -20.90 22.62 -18.92
N GLU A 98 -19.64 22.87 -19.30
CA GLU A 98 -19.04 22.30 -20.51
C GLU A 98 -19.14 20.77 -20.51
N ARG A 99 -18.74 20.10 -19.42
CA ARG A 99 -18.80 18.64 -19.29
C ARG A 99 -20.24 18.09 -19.37
N ALA A 100 -21.22 18.79 -18.82
CA ALA A 100 -22.60 18.33 -18.85
C ALA A 100 -23.21 18.39 -20.26
N TYR A 101 -22.97 19.48 -21.00
CA TYR A 101 -23.56 19.71 -22.31
C TYR A 101 -22.76 19.06 -23.46
N HIS A 102 -21.43 19.19 -23.46
CA HIS A 102 -20.58 18.75 -24.59
C HIS A 102 -20.43 17.23 -24.66
N ASN A 103 -20.42 16.53 -23.53
CA ASN A 103 -20.22 15.08 -23.51
C ASN A 103 -21.43 14.27 -24.00
N ASN A 104 -22.63 14.87 -24.05
CA ASN A 104 -23.89 14.15 -24.24
C ASN A 104 -24.75 14.66 -25.42
N ALA A 105 -24.17 15.43 -26.34
CA ALA A 105 -24.87 16.05 -27.47
C ALA A 105 -26.13 16.85 -27.07
N ILE A 106 -26.15 17.40 -25.84
CA ILE A 106 -27.24 18.22 -25.35
C ILE A 106 -26.98 19.66 -25.76
N SER A 107 -27.93 20.29 -26.42
CA SER A 107 -27.82 21.69 -26.80
C SER A 107 -28.07 22.60 -25.58
N PRO A 108 -27.12 23.48 -25.20
CA PRO A 108 -27.38 24.51 -24.20
C PRO A 108 -28.51 25.47 -24.61
N ARG A 109 -28.84 25.52 -25.91
CA ARG A 109 -29.90 26.41 -26.43
C ARG A 109 -31.29 26.04 -25.98
N ASP A 110 -31.49 24.77 -25.64
CA ASP A 110 -32.79 24.26 -25.25
C ASP A 110 -33.07 24.49 -23.76
N THR A 111 -32.06 24.90 -22.99
CA THR A 111 -32.18 25.15 -21.54
C THR A 111 -33.06 26.36 -21.27
N SER A 112 -34.27 26.09 -20.78
CA SER A 112 -35.29 27.11 -20.49
C SER A 112 -35.29 27.54 -19.02
N TYR A 113 -34.77 26.70 -18.12
CA TYR A 113 -34.73 26.96 -16.68
C TYR A 113 -33.42 26.48 -16.05
N LEU A 114 -32.92 27.22 -15.07
CA LEU A 114 -31.85 26.80 -14.17
C LEU A 114 -32.32 26.88 -12.73
N GLU A 115 -32.24 25.74 -12.05
CA GLU A 115 -32.29 25.66 -10.60
C GLU A 115 -30.88 25.91 -10.06
N CYS A 116 -30.64 27.14 -9.61
CA CYS A 116 -29.33 27.62 -9.18
C CYS A 116 -28.91 27.03 -7.84
N HIS A 117 -27.60 26.98 -7.61
CA HIS A 117 -27.03 26.68 -6.30
C HIS A 117 -27.39 27.77 -5.29
N ALA A 118 -27.42 29.03 -5.70
CA ALA A 118 -27.75 30.26 -4.99
C ALA A 118 -28.23 30.05 -3.55
N THR A 119 -27.34 30.34 -2.62
CA THR A 119 -27.53 30.13 -1.17
C THR A 119 -27.90 31.42 -0.47
N GLY A 120 -27.92 32.56 -1.16
CA GLY A 120 -28.12 33.87 -0.55
C GLY A 120 -26.83 34.49 -0.02
N THR A 121 -25.69 33.81 -0.18
CA THR A 121 -24.37 34.36 0.16
C THR A 121 -23.91 35.32 -0.95
N PRO A 122 -23.55 36.57 -0.65
CA PRO A 122 -23.28 37.58 -1.69
C PRO A 122 -22.23 37.15 -2.72
N LEU A 123 -21.10 36.61 -2.26
CA LEU A 123 -20.01 36.16 -3.12
C LEU A 123 -20.40 34.92 -3.95
N GLY A 124 -21.13 33.98 -3.35
CA GLY A 124 -21.56 32.76 -4.03
C GLY A 124 -22.54 33.05 -5.16
N ASP A 125 -23.60 33.81 -4.84
CA ASP A 125 -24.66 34.12 -5.78
C ASP A 125 -24.14 34.97 -6.97
N ILE A 126 -23.27 35.97 -6.74
CA ILE A 126 -22.70 36.76 -7.86
C ILE A 126 -21.75 35.93 -8.74
N THR A 127 -20.96 35.04 -8.12
CA THR A 127 -20.04 34.16 -8.86
C THR A 127 -20.82 33.23 -9.77
N GLU A 128 -21.88 32.60 -9.26
CA GLU A 128 -22.75 31.74 -10.07
C GLU A 128 -23.46 32.51 -11.19
N MET A 129 -23.99 33.71 -10.91
CA MET A 129 -24.61 34.56 -11.93
C MET A 129 -23.65 34.89 -13.07
N ASN A 130 -22.40 35.22 -12.75
CA ASN A 130 -21.36 35.49 -13.74
C ASN A 130 -21.02 34.23 -14.55
N SER A 131 -20.83 33.08 -13.91
CA SER A 131 -20.57 31.81 -14.60
C SER A 131 -21.70 31.41 -15.56
N ILE A 132 -22.97 31.59 -15.14
CA ILE A 132 -24.14 31.36 -16.00
C ILE A 132 -24.12 32.32 -17.19
N ALA A 133 -23.92 33.62 -16.95
CA ALA A 133 -23.89 34.61 -18.00
C ALA A 133 -22.79 34.32 -19.02
N ASP A 134 -21.58 34.01 -18.57
CA ASP A 134 -20.43 33.76 -19.44
C ASP A 134 -20.62 32.53 -20.33
N PHE A 135 -21.14 31.43 -19.76
CA PHE A 135 -21.38 30.19 -20.52
C PHE A 135 -22.53 30.33 -21.52
N PHE A 136 -23.72 30.76 -21.07
CA PHE A 136 -24.91 30.76 -21.93
C PHE A 136 -24.92 31.89 -22.97
N LYS A 137 -24.16 32.97 -22.76
CA LYS A 137 -23.98 34.03 -23.76
C LYS A 137 -23.42 33.51 -25.07
N ALA A 138 -22.51 32.52 -25.05
CA ALA A 138 -21.95 31.91 -26.25
C ALA A 138 -23.02 31.19 -27.10
N TYR A 139 -24.12 30.76 -26.48
CA TYR A 139 -25.21 30.03 -27.14
C TYR A 139 -26.42 30.91 -27.44
N GLN A 140 -26.38 32.20 -27.07
CA GLN A 140 -27.47 33.17 -27.19
C GLN A 140 -28.76 32.72 -26.48
N THR A 141 -28.59 32.11 -25.30
CA THR A 141 -29.69 31.58 -24.49
C THR A 141 -29.72 32.28 -23.14
N LYS A 142 -30.93 32.54 -22.65
CA LYS A 142 -31.17 33.19 -21.37
C LYS A 142 -32.21 32.36 -20.59
N PRO A 143 -31.77 31.31 -19.88
CA PRO A 143 -32.68 30.50 -19.09
C PRO A 143 -33.27 31.31 -17.95
N LEU A 144 -34.49 30.97 -17.56
CA LEU A 144 -35.08 31.51 -16.34
C LEU A 144 -34.34 30.95 -15.11
N LEU A 145 -34.19 31.73 -14.05
CA LEU A 145 -33.40 31.39 -12.86
C LEU A 145 -34.27 31.32 -11.60
N GLY A 146 -33.97 30.37 -10.72
CA GLY A 146 -34.58 30.30 -9.39
C GLY A 146 -33.81 29.41 -8.43
N SER A 147 -34.16 29.47 -7.13
CA SER A 147 -33.57 28.63 -6.08
C SER A 147 -34.62 28.22 -5.04
N VAL A 148 -34.78 26.91 -4.86
CA VAL A 148 -35.65 26.30 -3.84
C VAL A 148 -35.16 26.61 -2.41
N LYS A 149 -33.89 27.01 -2.26
CA LYS A 149 -33.33 27.36 -0.96
C LYS A 149 -34.04 28.57 -0.35
N SER A 150 -34.64 29.44 -1.16
CA SER A 150 -35.50 30.52 -0.68
C SER A 150 -36.67 30.00 0.16
N ASN A 151 -37.19 28.80 -0.14
CA ASN A 151 -38.30 28.16 0.58
C ASN A 151 -37.84 27.30 1.76
N MET A 152 -36.75 26.55 1.58
CA MET A 152 -36.38 25.45 2.48
C MET A 152 -35.09 25.67 3.25
N GLY A 153 -34.37 26.78 3.01
CA GLY A 153 -32.99 26.92 3.44
C GLY A 153 -32.04 25.99 2.67
N HIS A 154 -30.79 25.97 3.08
CA HIS A 154 -29.74 25.14 2.49
C HIS A 154 -29.62 23.80 3.21
N LEU A 155 -30.13 22.73 2.56
CA LEU A 155 -30.07 21.34 3.07
C LEU A 155 -28.70 20.65 2.93
N LEU A 156 -27.60 21.40 2.88
CA LEU A 156 -26.23 20.86 2.82
C LEU A 156 -26.06 19.74 1.80
N THR A 157 -25.76 18.52 2.25
CA THR A 157 -25.60 17.31 1.44
C THR A 157 -26.85 16.93 0.64
N ALA A 158 -28.04 17.27 1.12
CA ALA A 158 -29.32 17.01 0.45
C ALA A 158 -29.83 18.17 -0.43
N ALA A 159 -29.07 19.27 -0.55
CA ALA A 159 -29.50 20.46 -1.27
C ALA A 159 -29.71 20.25 -2.78
N GLY A 160 -28.92 19.37 -3.42
CA GLY A 160 -29.15 19.02 -4.84
C GLY A 160 -30.47 18.28 -5.05
N MET A 161 -30.89 17.48 -4.07
CA MET A 161 -32.11 16.69 -4.18
C MET A 161 -33.38 17.55 -4.13
N THR A 162 -33.40 18.59 -3.29
CA THR A 162 -34.56 19.50 -3.26
C THR A 162 -34.71 20.27 -4.57
N GLY A 163 -33.60 20.71 -5.16
CA GLY A 163 -33.59 21.34 -6.48
C GLY A 163 -34.10 20.41 -7.58
N LEU A 164 -33.61 19.16 -7.60
CA LEU A 164 -34.05 18.15 -8.56
C LEU A 164 -35.55 17.84 -8.42
N LEU A 165 -36.04 17.62 -7.19
CA LEU A 165 -37.46 17.35 -6.96
C LEU A 165 -38.36 18.53 -7.38
N LYS A 166 -37.93 19.78 -7.16
CA LYS A 166 -38.62 20.97 -7.67
C LYS A 166 -38.70 20.96 -9.19
N VAL A 167 -37.59 20.68 -9.87
CA VAL A 167 -37.55 20.61 -11.35
C VAL A 167 -38.46 19.50 -11.89
N LEU A 168 -38.41 18.31 -11.31
CA LEU A 168 -39.27 17.19 -11.72
C LEU A 168 -40.76 17.53 -11.56
N LEU A 169 -41.15 18.09 -10.41
CA LEU A 169 -42.53 18.54 -10.18
C LEU A 169 -42.93 19.68 -11.12
N ALA A 170 -42.02 20.63 -11.39
CA ALA A 170 -42.27 21.73 -12.31
C ALA A 170 -42.53 21.25 -13.74
N MET A 171 -41.78 20.24 -14.23
CA MET A 171 -41.98 19.63 -15.54
C MET A 171 -43.35 18.94 -15.63
N GLN A 172 -43.72 18.17 -14.61
CA GLN A 172 -44.99 17.44 -14.55
C GLN A 172 -46.22 18.34 -14.42
N LYS A 173 -46.09 19.46 -13.70
CA LYS A 173 -47.18 20.42 -13.48
C LYS A 173 -47.17 21.57 -14.48
N GLU A 174 -46.16 21.63 -15.36
CA GLU A 174 -45.99 22.67 -16.38
C GLU A 174 -45.96 24.10 -15.79
N ILE A 175 -45.44 24.24 -14.57
CA ILE A 175 -45.35 25.50 -13.84
C ILE A 175 -44.00 25.54 -13.12
N ILE A 176 -43.21 26.59 -13.36
CA ILE A 176 -41.99 26.90 -12.61
C ILE A 176 -42.38 27.71 -11.37
N PRO A 177 -42.16 27.20 -10.14
CA PRO A 177 -42.47 27.92 -8.91
C PRO A 177 -41.56 29.14 -8.70
N PRO A 178 -42.05 30.20 -8.04
CA PRO A 178 -41.29 31.42 -7.80
C PRO A 178 -40.17 31.25 -6.77
N ASN A 179 -39.15 32.07 -6.92
CA ASN A 179 -38.16 32.34 -5.89
C ASN A 179 -38.77 33.32 -4.87
N ILE A 180 -39.05 32.86 -3.66
CA ILE A 180 -39.76 33.69 -2.66
C ILE A 180 -38.82 34.73 -2.04
N ASN A 181 -39.40 35.78 -1.46
CA ASN A 181 -38.70 36.88 -0.79
C ASN A 181 -37.77 37.74 -1.69
N LEU A 182 -37.61 37.39 -2.97
CA LEU A 182 -36.83 38.16 -3.95
C LEU A 182 -37.54 39.48 -4.32
N GLN A 183 -36.88 40.61 -4.08
CA GLN A 183 -37.38 41.96 -4.36
C GLN A 183 -36.44 42.70 -5.31
N ASN A 184 -35.14 42.71 -4.99
CA ASN A 184 -34.10 43.40 -5.75
C ASN A 184 -33.21 42.35 -6.42
N ALA A 185 -33.58 41.92 -7.62
CA ALA A 185 -32.85 40.89 -8.35
C ALA A 185 -31.37 41.26 -8.58
N LEU A 186 -30.49 40.31 -8.30
CA LEU A 186 -29.07 40.38 -8.65
C LEU A 186 -28.91 40.32 -10.18
N ALA A 187 -27.90 41.02 -10.69
CA ALA A 187 -27.51 40.99 -12.11
C ALA A 187 -26.05 40.55 -12.22
N ALA A 188 -25.74 39.81 -13.28
CA ALA A 188 -24.35 39.50 -13.63
C ALA A 188 -23.59 40.80 -13.97
N ASP A 189 -22.27 40.82 -13.77
CA ASP A 189 -21.43 42.00 -14.03
C ASP A 189 -21.51 42.45 -15.49
N SER A 190 -21.62 41.49 -16.41
CA SER A 190 -21.81 41.74 -17.84
C SER A 190 -23.18 42.33 -18.21
N GLN A 191 -24.11 42.37 -17.26
CA GLN A 191 -25.52 42.72 -17.43
C GLN A 191 -26.26 41.84 -18.46
N TRP A 192 -25.69 40.70 -18.86
CA TRP A 192 -26.31 39.79 -19.83
C TRP A 192 -27.52 39.06 -19.24
N VAL A 193 -27.44 38.66 -17.96
CA VAL A 193 -28.52 38.04 -17.19
C VAL A 193 -28.82 38.92 -15.98
N GLY A 194 -30.09 39.16 -15.71
CA GLY A 194 -30.51 39.99 -14.59
C GLY A 194 -31.97 39.77 -14.21
N LYS A 195 -32.67 40.86 -13.88
CA LYS A 195 -34.04 40.80 -13.34
C LYS A 195 -35.04 40.08 -14.24
N ASP A 196 -34.92 40.24 -15.55
CA ASP A 196 -35.90 39.73 -16.52
C ASP A 196 -35.87 38.20 -16.62
N GLU A 197 -34.76 37.58 -16.24
CA GLU A 197 -34.61 36.12 -16.21
C GLU A 197 -35.00 35.49 -14.86
N MET A 198 -35.36 36.26 -13.83
CA MET A 198 -35.70 35.71 -12.51
C MET A 198 -37.17 35.25 -12.43
N ILE A 199 -37.43 34.06 -11.87
CA ILE A 199 -38.82 33.62 -11.60
C ILE A 199 -39.37 34.30 -10.34
N LEU A 200 -40.07 35.42 -10.50
CA LEU A 200 -40.68 36.19 -9.40
C LEU A 200 -42.12 35.79 -9.07
N LYS A 201 -42.79 35.05 -9.96
CA LYS A 201 -44.16 34.56 -9.81
C LYS A 201 -44.29 33.18 -10.45
N PRO A 202 -45.30 32.36 -10.11
CA PRO A 202 -45.54 31.11 -10.79
C PRO A 202 -45.68 31.35 -12.31
N SER A 203 -44.80 30.72 -13.09
CA SER A 203 -44.73 30.92 -14.54
C SER A 203 -45.05 29.60 -15.25
N LYS A 204 -45.93 29.64 -16.26
CA LYS A 204 -46.22 28.45 -17.07
C LYS A 204 -44.98 28.04 -17.86
N TRP A 205 -44.67 26.76 -17.88
CA TRP A 205 -43.60 26.19 -18.69
C TRP A 205 -44.19 25.59 -19.97
N THR A 206 -44.37 26.43 -20.98
CA THR A 206 -45.11 26.09 -22.21
C THR A 206 -44.27 25.38 -23.28
N ASP A 207 -42.96 25.24 -23.06
CA ASP A 207 -42.07 24.59 -24.02
C ASP A 207 -42.46 23.13 -24.23
N LYS A 208 -42.47 22.68 -25.48
CA LYS A 208 -42.70 21.27 -25.82
C LYS A 208 -41.56 20.39 -25.29
N HIS A 209 -40.33 20.86 -25.50
CA HIS A 209 -39.10 20.27 -24.98
C HIS A 209 -38.67 21.11 -23.78
N LYS A 210 -38.92 20.60 -22.57
CA LYS A 210 -38.57 21.27 -21.32
C LYS A 210 -37.20 20.76 -20.90
N GLN A 211 -36.21 21.64 -20.86
CA GLN A 211 -34.86 21.32 -20.39
C GLN A 211 -34.49 22.27 -19.26
N ALA A 212 -34.07 21.69 -18.13
CA ALA A 212 -33.53 22.43 -17.00
C ALA A 212 -32.13 21.99 -16.64
N GLY A 213 -31.30 22.95 -16.25
CA GLY A 213 -30.06 22.69 -15.54
C GLY A 213 -30.27 22.81 -14.03
N ILE A 214 -29.51 22.04 -13.26
CA ILE A 214 -29.48 22.08 -11.79
C ILE A 214 -28.03 22.25 -11.35
N ASN A 215 -27.75 23.31 -10.61
CA ASN A 215 -26.42 23.64 -10.11
C ASN A 215 -26.25 23.22 -8.66
N SER A 216 -25.13 22.59 -8.35
CA SER A 216 -24.71 22.32 -6.97
C SER A 216 -23.20 22.56 -6.84
N PHE A 217 -22.84 23.67 -6.18
CA PHE A 217 -21.45 24.09 -5.98
C PHE A 217 -21.08 24.01 -4.50
N GLY A 218 -20.45 22.92 -4.11
CA GLY A 218 -20.12 22.62 -2.72
C GLY A 218 -18.84 23.29 -2.23
N PHE A 219 -18.69 23.38 -0.91
CA PHE A 219 -17.44 23.80 -0.28
C PHE A 219 -16.26 22.93 -0.73
N GLY A 220 -15.08 23.55 -0.85
CA GLY A 220 -13.92 22.92 -1.48
C GLY A 220 -13.95 22.95 -3.01
N GLY A 221 -14.90 23.69 -3.59
CA GLY A 221 -14.98 23.87 -5.05
C GLY A 221 -15.44 22.62 -5.79
N THR A 222 -16.24 21.76 -5.15
CA THR A 222 -16.78 20.55 -5.80
C THR A 222 -18.05 20.92 -6.55
N ASN A 223 -18.00 20.91 -7.87
CA ASN A 223 -19.10 21.39 -8.71
C ASN A 223 -19.81 20.25 -9.42
N ALA A 224 -21.14 20.35 -9.48
CA ALA A 224 -21.98 19.52 -10.31
C ALA A 224 -23.00 20.37 -11.09
N HIS A 225 -23.12 20.10 -12.39
CA HIS A 225 -24.23 20.57 -13.22
C HIS A 225 -24.97 19.37 -13.78
N MET A 226 -26.27 19.27 -13.55
CA MET A 226 -27.13 18.21 -14.08
C MET A 226 -28.14 18.80 -15.04
N VAL A 227 -28.28 18.21 -16.23
CA VAL A 227 -29.31 18.58 -17.21
C VAL A 227 -30.42 17.53 -17.20
N VAL A 228 -31.65 18.00 -16.99
CA VAL A 228 -32.86 17.18 -16.92
C VAL A 228 -33.81 17.62 -18.02
N GLN A 229 -34.43 16.67 -18.72
CA GLN A 229 -35.36 16.88 -19.82
C GLN A 229 -36.69 16.17 -19.54
N ASN A 230 -37.81 16.73 -20.02
CA ASN A 230 -39.07 16.00 -20.00
C ASN A 230 -39.04 14.79 -20.95
N TYR A 231 -39.72 13.72 -20.57
CA TYR A 231 -39.87 12.54 -21.43
C TYR A 231 -40.98 12.77 -22.46
N LEU A 232 -40.67 12.62 -23.75
CA LEU A 232 -41.63 12.73 -24.86
C LEU A 232 -41.67 11.42 -25.65
N THR A 233 -42.85 10.81 -25.76
CA THR A 233 -43.06 9.46 -26.33
C THR A 233 -42.76 9.34 -27.84
N GLN A 234 -42.56 10.45 -28.55
CA GLN A 234 -42.44 10.48 -30.03
C GLN A 234 -41.02 10.69 -30.57
N THR A 235 -39.99 10.82 -29.73
CA THR A 235 -38.62 11.06 -30.19
C THR A 235 -37.91 9.74 -30.51
N SER A 236 -38.39 9.06 -31.55
CA SER A 236 -37.82 7.81 -32.08
C SER A 236 -36.59 8.09 -32.96
N GLN A 237 -35.45 8.37 -32.34
CA GLN A 237 -34.08 8.20 -32.87
C GLN A 237 -33.12 8.75 -31.82
N GLN A 238 -32.94 8.01 -30.72
CA GLN A 238 -31.80 8.24 -29.83
C GLN A 238 -30.73 7.22 -30.18
N GLU A 239 -29.48 7.67 -30.28
CA GLU A 239 -28.34 6.79 -30.48
C GLU A 239 -28.35 5.71 -29.39
N ILE A 240 -28.25 4.44 -29.81
CA ILE A 240 -28.15 3.31 -28.91
C ILE A 240 -26.83 3.49 -28.14
N TYR A 241 -26.93 3.93 -26.89
CA TYR A 241 -25.76 4.11 -26.02
C TYR A 241 -25.11 2.75 -25.81
N LYS A 242 -23.92 2.56 -26.37
CA LYS A 242 -23.20 1.29 -26.20
C LYS A 242 -22.68 1.19 -24.77
N PRO A 243 -22.85 0.05 -24.08
CA PRO A 243 -22.26 -0.15 -22.77
C PRO A 243 -20.74 0.10 -22.83
N VAL A 244 -20.23 0.94 -21.92
CA VAL A 244 -18.78 1.15 -21.80
C VAL A 244 -18.17 -0.07 -21.13
N GLN A 245 -17.22 -0.70 -21.83
CA GLN A 245 -16.48 -1.83 -21.29
C GLN A 245 -15.44 -1.34 -20.28
N LEU A 246 -15.53 -1.82 -19.05
CA LEU A 246 -14.57 -1.50 -17.99
C LEU A 246 -13.16 -1.92 -18.40
N GLN A 247 -12.21 -0.99 -18.28
CA GLN A 247 -10.81 -1.21 -18.61
C GLN A 247 -9.98 -1.51 -17.36
N PRO A 248 -8.91 -2.32 -17.47
CA PRO A 248 -7.93 -2.47 -16.41
C PRO A 248 -7.25 -1.13 -16.05
N MET A 249 -6.81 -0.99 -14.80
CA MET A 249 -6.13 0.20 -14.30
C MET A 249 -4.68 -0.12 -13.96
N ALA A 250 -3.75 0.78 -14.29
CA ALA A 250 -2.35 0.71 -13.89
C ALA A 250 -2.14 1.52 -12.61
N VAL A 251 -1.48 0.93 -11.62
CA VAL A 251 -0.97 1.65 -10.43
C VAL A 251 0.35 2.30 -10.80
N VAL A 252 0.38 3.64 -10.85
CA VAL A 252 1.53 4.41 -11.36
C VAL A 252 2.24 5.24 -10.29
N GLY A 253 1.65 5.41 -9.12
CA GLY A 253 2.31 5.96 -7.95
C GLY A 253 1.57 5.57 -6.68
N MET A 254 2.28 5.54 -5.55
CA MET A 254 1.70 5.22 -4.25
C MET A 254 2.50 5.82 -3.10
N ASP A 255 1.88 5.99 -1.94
CA ASP A 255 2.57 6.25 -0.68
C ASP A 255 1.72 5.84 0.53
N ILE A 256 2.35 5.69 1.70
CA ILE A 256 1.69 5.24 2.93
C ILE A 256 2.23 5.94 4.17
N HIS A 257 1.40 5.96 5.21
CA HIS A 257 1.81 6.12 6.60
C HIS A 257 0.91 5.28 7.52
N PHE A 258 1.40 4.16 8.05
CA PHE A 258 0.65 3.26 8.96
C PHE A 258 1.48 2.89 10.20
N GLY A 259 1.03 3.29 11.39
CA GLY A 259 1.83 3.16 12.62
C GLY A 259 3.23 3.76 12.42
N ASP A 260 4.28 2.99 12.68
CA ASP A 260 5.67 3.43 12.50
C ASP A 260 6.19 3.29 11.04
N CYS A 261 5.39 2.77 10.11
CA CYS A 261 5.73 2.80 8.68
C CYS A 261 5.40 4.18 8.13
N THR A 262 6.39 5.05 7.96
CA THR A 262 6.18 6.46 7.59
C THR A 262 6.23 6.75 6.08
N ASN A 263 6.62 5.76 5.28
CA ASN A 263 6.77 5.83 3.81
C ASN A 263 6.79 4.41 3.21
N LEU A 264 6.71 4.31 1.88
CA LEU A 264 6.74 3.02 1.16
C LEU A 264 7.93 2.12 1.49
N ASP A 265 9.15 2.66 1.64
CA ASP A 265 10.33 1.82 1.85
C ASP A 265 10.29 1.13 3.22
N ASP A 266 9.83 1.84 4.25
CA ASP A 266 9.67 1.30 5.60
C ASP A 266 8.58 0.23 5.61
N PHE A 267 7.49 0.45 4.87
CA PHE A 267 6.41 -0.51 4.71
C PHE A 267 6.87 -1.77 3.96
N TYR A 268 7.53 -1.62 2.81
CA TYR A 268 8.08 -2.71 2.02
C TYR A 268 9.04 -3.57 2.86
N THR A 269 9.97 -2.92 3.57
CA THR A 269 10.92 -3.61 4.46
C THR A 269 10.18 -4.35 5.58
N SER A 270 9.13 -3.73 6.13
CA SER A 270 8.34 -4.33 7.21
C SER A 270 7.57 -5.58 6.76
N ILE A 271 6.88 -5.54 5.62
CA ILE A 271 6.15 -6.69 5.09
C ILE A 271 7.11 -7.80 4.63
N TYR A 272 8.29 -7.46 4.11
CA TYR A 272 9.29 -8.43 3.69
C TYR A 272 9.89 -9.18 4.89
N PHE A 273 10.24 -8.50 5.97
CA PHE A 273 10.80 -9.16 7.16
C PHE A 273 9.75 -9.67 8.14
N GLY A 274 8.45 -9.49 7.86
CA GLY A 274 7.39 -9.85 8.81
C GLY A 274 7.47 -9.03 10.10
N LYS A 275 7.90 -7.76 10.03
CA LYS A 275 7.95 -6.86 11.20
C LYS A 275 6.55 -6.42 11.59
N GLN A 276 6.26 -6.47 12.88
CA GLN A 276 5.04 -5.91 13.49
C GLN A 276 5.34 -4.56 14.12
N HIS A 277 4.34 -3.67 14.11
CA HIS A 277 4.44 -2.31 14.65
C HIS A 277 3.51 -2.07 15.85
N PHE A 278 3.13 -3.15 16.54
CA PHE A 278 2.31 -3.06 17.75
C PHE A 278 3.13 -2.55 18.92
N LYS A 279 2.77 -1.36 19.42
CA LYS A 279 3.38 -0.70 20.57
C LYS A 279 2.32 -0.39 21.63
N LYS A 280 2.79 -0.02 22.83
CA LYS A 280 1.90 0.49 23.88
C LYS A 280 1.27 1.81 23.44
N LEU A 281 0.06 2.09 23.93
CA LEU A 281 -0.63 3.35 23.68
C LEU A 281 0.28 4.55 24.05
N PRO A 282 0.47 5.52 23.14
CA PRO A 282 1.18 6.75 23.45
C PRO A 282 0.47 7.53 24.56
N LYS A 283 1.22 8.05 25.55
CA LYS A 283 0.65 8.63 26.78
C LYS A 283 -0.36 9.76 26.55
N ALA A 284 -0.15 10.60 25.54
CA ALA A 284 -1.03 11.73 25.25
C ALA A 284 -2.26 11.33 24.42
N ARG A 285 -2.29 10.13 23.83
CA ARG A 285 -3.26 9.75 22.80
C ARG A 285 -4.69 9.70 23.31
N TRP A 286 -4.91 9.11 24.49
CA TRP A 286 -6.23 9.00 25.13
C TRP A 286 -6.41 9.98 26.28
N LYS A 287 -5.58 11.02 26.39
CA LYS A 287 -5.76 12.13 27.34
C LYS A 287 -5.99 11.67 28.80
N GLY A 288 -5.41 10.55 29.23
CA GLY A 288 -5.56 10.00 30.58
C GLY A 288 -6.80 9.12 30.80
N PHE A 289 -7.70 8.97 29.81
CA PHE A 289 -8.83 8.03 29.90
C PHE A 289 -8.37 6.57 30.00
N ASP A 290 -7.18 6.27 29.50
CA ASP A 290 -6.52 4.97 29.63
C ASP A 290 -6.14 4.62 31.09
N GLU A 291 -6.05 5.62 31.98
CA GLU A 291 -5.79 5.41 33.41
C GLU A 291 -7.07 5.00 34.18
N ASN A 292 -8.26 5.26 33.61
CA ASN A 292 -9.53 4.92 34.23
C ASN A 292 -9.89 3.44 34.00
N LYS A 293 -9.41 2.58 34.90
CA LYS A 293 -9.61 1.12 34.82
C LYS A 293 -11.08 0.71 34.81
N ASP A 294 -11.95 1.42 35.54
CA ASP A 294 -13.37 1.09 35.64
C ASP A 294 -14.10 1.43 34.34
N LEU A 295 -13.72 2.53 33.69
CA LEU A 295 -14.16 2.87 32.35
C LEU A 295 -13.73 1.77 31.36
N LEU A 296 -12.45 1.41 31.32
CA LEU A 296 -11.98 0.39 30.38
C LEU A 296 -12.68 -0.97 30.60
N LYS A 297 -12.91 -1.37 31.85
CA LYS A 297 -13.69 -2.58 32.15
C LYS A 297 -15.13 -2.50 31.65
N SER A 298 -15.80 -1.34 31.76
CA SER A 298 -17.17 -1.16 31.26
C SER A 298 -17.25 -1.24 29.73
N PHE A 299 -16.15 -0.98 29.03
CA PHE A 299 -15.99 -1.16 27.58
C PHE A 299 -15.35 -2.51 27.19
N GLY A 300 -15.29 -3.48 28.10
CA GLY A 300 -14.90 -4.86 27.80
C GLY A 300 -13.40 -5.17 27.86
N PHE A 301 -12.58 -4.28 28.42
CA PHE A 301 -11.16 -4.55 28.69
C PHE A 301 -11.02 -5.20 30.07
N GLU A 302 -10.97 -6.54 30.12
CA GLU A 302 -11.04 -7.31 31.38
C GLU A 302 -9.95 -6.92 32.39
N ASN A 303 -8.74 -6.59 31.92
CA ASN A 303 -7.62 -6.15 32.77
C ASN A 303 -7.64 -4.65 33.12
N GLY A 304 -8.56 -3.87 32.53
CA GLY A 304 -8.59 -2.41 32.65
C GLY A 304 -7.34 -1.74 32.09
N GLU A 305 -6.77 -2.29 31.01
CA GLU A 305 -5.58 -1.77 30.33
C GLU A 305 -5.89 -1.45 28.88
N ALA A 306 -5.33 -0.34 28.37
CA ALA A 306 -5.42 0.00 26.95
C ALA A 306 -4.66 -1.02 26.09
N PRO A 307 -5.18 -1.35 24.89
CA PRO A 307 -4.57 -2.36 24.04
C PRO A 307 -3.29 -1.87 23.36
N GLN A 308 -2.43 -2.82 22.99
CA GLN A 308 -1.35 -2.52 22.06
C GLN A 308 -1.89 -2.36 20.64
N GLY A 309 -1.23 -1.52 19.85
CA GLY A 309 -1.68 -1.19 18.50
C GLY A 309 -0.57 -0.52 17.69
N ALA A 310 -0.77 -0.46 16.38
CA ALA A 310 0.10 0.31 15.48
C ALA A 310 -0.33 1.78 15.49
N TYR A 311 -0.06 2.45 16.61
CA TYR A 311 -0.44 3.85 16.84
C TYR A 311 0.51 4.82 16.12
N ILE A 312 -0.03 5.95 15.68
CA ILE A 312 0.75 7.10 15.23
C ILE A 312 0.85 8.05 16.42
N GLU A 313 2.07 8.31 16.89
CA GLU A 313 2.31 9.24 18.01
C GLU A 313 2.41 10.68 17.50
N ASP A 314 3.18 10.88 16.44
CA ASP A 314 3.38 12.15 15.76
C ASP A 314 3.74 11.91 14.28
N PHE A 315 3.61 12.96 13.47
CA PHE A 315 4.10 12.96 12.10
C PHE A 315 4.40 14.38 11.62
N GLU A 316 5.40 14.51 10.76
CA GLU A 316 5.80 15.79 10.18
C GLU A 316 4.96 16.15 8.95
N ILE A 317 4.63 17.44 8.84
CA ILE A 317 3.97 18.06 7.69
C ILE A 317 4.76 19.27 7.19
N ASP A 318 4.85 19.44 5.87
CA ASP A 318 5.47 20.60 5.24
C ASP A 318 4.45 21.73 5.08
N LEU A 319 4.41 22.63 6.05
CA LEU A 319 3.49 23.77 6.07
C LEU A 319 3.66 24.70 4.87
N LEU A 320 4.90 24.88 4.39
CA LEU A 320 5.18 25.76 3.26
C LEU A 320 4.65 25.15 1.96
N ARG A 321 4.91 23.86 1.75
CA ARG A 321 4.40 23.13 0.58
C ARG A 321 2.87 23.13 0.54
N TYR A 322 2.23 22.89 1.68
CA TYR A 322 0.78 22.82 1.77
C TYR A 322 0.10 24.17 1.94
N LYS A 323 0.86 25.26 2.01
CA LYS A 323 0.38 26.64 2.21
C LYS A 323 -0.53 26.76 3.45
N ILE A 324 -0.21 25.99 4.49
CA ILE A 324 -0.93 25.99 5.77
C ILE A 324 -0.25 27.01 6.68
N GLN A 325 -1.02 27.96 7.19
CA GLN A 325 -0.48 28.94 8.14
C GLN A 325 -0.16 28.26 9.47
N PRO A 326 0.89 28.68 10.21
CA PRO A 326 1.26 28.05 11.48
C PRO A 326 0.10 27.94 12.48
N LYS A 327 -0.70 29.01 12.62
CA LYS A 327 -1.89 29.01 13.50
C LYS A 327 -3.01 28.08 13.02
N GLU A 328 -3.14 27.87 11.71
CA GLU A 328 -4.08 26.88 11.16
C GLU A 328 -3.58 25.46 11.43
N ALA A 329 -2.29 25.22 11.28
CA ALA A 329 -1.66 23.91 11.51
C ALA A 329 -1.90 23.37 12.92
N GLU A 330 -1.87 24.25 13.94
CA GLU A 330 -2.15 23.89 15.34
C GLU A 330 -3.57 23.35 15.58
N THR A 331 -4.49 23.58 14.64
CA THR A 331 -5.92 23.24 14.77
C THR A 331 -6.43 22.34 13.63
N LEU A 332 -5.56 21.95 12.70
CA LEU A 332 -5.91 21.06 11.60
C LEU A 332 -6.00 19.62 12.14
N GLU A 333 -7.14 18.97 11.90
CA GLU A 333 -7.33 17.58 12.34
C GLU A 333 -6.34 16.64 11.63
N ALA A 334 -5.80 15.70 12.40
CA ALA A 334 -4.74 14.80 11.97
C ALA A 334 -5.15 13.97 10.74
N GLN A 335 -6.42 13.57 10.64
CA GLN A 335 -6.98 12.83 9.51
C GLN A 335 -6.76 13.58 8.18
N GLN A 336 -7.03 14.90 8.13
CA GLN A 336 -6.83 15.70 6.93
C GLN A 336 -5.35 15.96 6.63
N ALA A 337 -4.56 16.25 7.66
CA ALA A 337 -3.14 16.53 7.50
C ALA A 337 -2.38 15.30 6.96
N LEU A 338 -2.69 14.10 7.48
CA LEU A 338 -2.02 12.87 7.08
C LEU A 338 -2.36 12.47 5.65
N ILE A 339 -3.64 12.53 5.26
CA ILE A 339 -4.04 12.17 3.89
C ILE A 339 -3.47 13.13 2.85
N LEU A 340 -3.38 14.44 3.18
CA LEU A 340 -2.75 15.42 2.30
C LEU A 340 -1.29 15.07 2.03
N LYS A 341 -0.55 14.66 3.07
CA LYS A 341 0.85 14.22 2.95
C LYS A 341 1.00 13.01 2.04
N VAL A 342 0.29 11.92 2.32
CA VAL A 342 0.48 10.67 1.56
C VAL A 342 -0.05 10.77 0.13
N ALA A 343 -1.16 11.50 -0.10
CA ALA A 343 -1.67 11.73 -1.44
C ALA A 343 -0.69 12.56 -2.27
N ASP A 344 -0.12 13.61 -1.68
CA ASP A 344 0.88 14.44 -2.34
C ASP A 344 2.14 13.66 -2.74
N GLN A 345 2.65 12.80 -1.85
CA GLN A 345 3.78 11.92 -2.18
C GLN A 345 3.44 10.89 -3.25
N ALA A 346 2.24 10.29 -3.22
CA ALA A 346 1.80 9.37 -4.27
C ALA A 346 1.68 10.05 -5.65
N ILE A 347 1.24 11.31 -5.68
CA ILE A 347 1.17 12.12 -6.92
C ILE A 347 2.57 12.45 -7.45
N LEU A 348 3.51 12.80 -6.55
CA LEU A 348 4.92 12.99 -6.90
C LEU A 348 5.55 11.71 -7.45
N ASP A 349 5.29 10.56 -6.81
CA ASP A 349 5.77 9.24 -7.23
C ASP A 349 5.23 8.86 -8.62
N ALA A 350 3.97 9.21 -8.90
CA ALA A 350 3.33 9.05 -10.20
C ALA A 350 3.83 10.02 -11.29
N ALA A 351 4.64 11.01 -10.92
CA ALA A 351 5.11 12.09 -11.79
C ALA A 351 3.96 12.76 -12.58
N LEU A 352 2.85 13.08 -11.90
CA LEU A 352 1.77 13.87 -12.50
C LEU A 352 2.15 15.36 -12.58
N ASP A 353 1.59 16.05 -13.56
CA ASP A 353 1.73 17.50 -13.68
C ASP A 353 0.57 18.21 -12.98
N GLU A 354 0.81 19.43 -12.51
CA GLU A 354 -0.28 20.29 -12.04
C GLU A 354 -1.28 20.62 -13.14
N SER A 355 -2.50 21.04 -12.76
CA SER A 355 -3.56 21.50 -13.68
C SER A 355 -4.17 20.44 -14.60
N GLN A 356 -3.88 19.15 -14.36
CA GLN A 356 -4.43 18.03 -15.13
C GLN A 356 -5.89 17.69 -14.74
N ASN A 357 -6.60 16.97 -15.63
CA ASN A 357 -7.93 16.45 -15.34
C ASN A 357 -7.84 15.16 -14.51
N VAL A 358 -7.62 15.32 -13.21
CA VAL A 358 -7.45 14.23 -12.25
C VAL A 358 -8.56 14.26 -11.21
N ALA A 359 -9.19 13.12 -10.97
CA ALA A 359 -10.14 12.96 -9.86
C ALA A 359 -9.40 12.64 -8.56
N VAL A 360 -9.98 13.05 -7.43
CA VAL A 360 -9.46 12.75 -6.08
C VAL A 360 -10.57 12.09 -5.27
N LEU A 361 -10.41 10.80 -4.98
CA LEU A 361 -11.38 9.99 -4.23
C LEU A 361 -10.74 9.56 -2.91
N ILE A 362 -11.30 9.99 -1.78
CA ILE A 362 -10.75 9.66 -0.47
C ILE A 362 -11.71 8.76 0.31
N ALA A 363 -11.30 7.53 0.55
CA ALA A 363 -12.01 6.58 1.40
C ALA A 363 -11.80 6.94 2.87
N MET A 364 -12.89 7.23 3.59
CA MET A 364 -12.82 7.62 5.00
C MET A 364 -14.14 7.36 5.71
N GLU A 365 -14.07 7.31 7.04
CA GLU A 365 -15.22 7.45 7.93
C GLU A 365 -15.05 8.73 8.77
N PRO A 366 -16.15 9.32 9.28
CA PRO A 366 -16.09 10.50 10.14
C PRO A 366 -15.14 10.31 11.32
N GLU A 367 -14.27 11.28 11.55
CA GLU A 367 -13.39 11.30 12.72
C GLU A 367 -14.23 11.43 14.00
N LEU A 368 -14.20 10.41 14.84
CA LEU A 368 -15.02 10.36 16.05
C LEU A 368 -14.57 11.37 17.11
N ALA A 369 -13.34 11.89 17.02
CA ALA A 369 -12.87 12.99 17.86
C ALA A 369 -13.71 14.28 17.74
N ILE A 370 -14.57 14.39 16.71
CA ILE A 370 -15.58 15.46 16.60
C ILE A 370 -16.49 15.55 17.83
N HIS A 371 -16.73 14.44 18.53
CA HIS A 371 -17.57 14.43 19.73
C HIS A 371 -16.90 15.15 20.90
N HIS A 372 -15.56 15.17 20.98
CA HIS A 372 -14.85 16.01 21.94
C HIS A 372 -15.03 17.50 21.65
N TYR A 373 -15.06 17.86 20.36
CA TYR A 373 -15.29 19.24 19.93
C TYR A 373 -16.71 19.71 20.30
N LEU A 374 -17.73 18.86 20.10
CA LEU A 374 -19.10 19.11 20.54
C LEU A 374 -19.21 19.21 22.07
N ALA A 375 -18.65 18.24 22.80
CA ALA A 375 -18.69 18.20 24.26
C ALA A 375 -18.08 19.45 24.90
N ARG A 376 -17.09 20.09 24.26
CA ARG A 376 -16.54 21.37 24.72
C ARG A 376 -17.61 22.46 24.83
N TRP A 377 -18.59 22.51 23.92
CA TRP A 377 -19.67 23.49 23.99
C TRP A 377 -20.67 23.18 25.09
N ASP A 378 -20.92 21.89 25.34
CA ASP A 378 -21.81 21.46 26.42
C ASP A 378 -21.23 21.72 27.82
N MET A 379 -19.91 21.85 27.95
CA MET A 379 -19.25 22.08 29.24
C MET A 379 -19.83 23.28 30.01
N THR A 380 -20.24 24.34 29.32
CA THR A 380 -20.77 25.55 29.99
C THR A 380 -21.97 25.21 30.87
N TRP A 381 -23.03 24.64 30.28
CA TRP A 381 -24.25 24.33 31.03
C TRP A 381 -24.06 23.13 31.96
N GLN A 382 -23.20 22.17 31.61
CA GLN A 382 -22.93 21.00 32.46
C GLN A 382 -22.21 21.38 33.75
N VAL A 383 -21.24 22.30 33.70
CA VAL A 383 -20.54 22.80 34.89
C VAL A 383 -21.52 23.59 35.77
N GLU A 384 -22.36 24.44 35.17
CA GLU A 384 -23.40 25.17 35.91
C GLU A 384 -24.38 24.22 36.63
N GLU A 385 -24.86 23.18 35.94
CA GLU A 385 -25.76 22.19 36.52
C GLU A 385 -25.07 21.37 37.64
N ALA A 386 -23.80 21.01 37.46
CA ALA A 386 -23.03 20.27 38.46
C ALA A 386 -22.78 21.11 39.72
N LEU A 387 -22.45 22.39 39.59
CA LEU A 387 -22.32 23.31 40.72
C LEU A 387 -23.65 23.46 41.47
N ALA A 388 -24.75 23.61 40.73
CA ALA A 388 -26.10 23.70 41.31
C ALA A 388 -26.48 22.42 42.09
N LYS A 389 -26.22 21.24 41.54
CA LYS A 389 -26.52 19.94 42.19
C LYS A 389 -25.63 19.66 43.40
N SER A 390 -24.37 20.11 43.38
CA SER A 390 -23.41 19.89 44.46
C SER A 390 -23.53 20.90 45.60
N GLY A 391 -24.25 22.01 45.39
CA GLY A 391 -24.39 23.09 46.37
C GLY A 391 -23.10 23.90 46.58
N ILE A 392 -22.13 23.80 45.66
CA ILE A 392 -20.87 24.55 45.70
C ILE A 392 -21.12 25.96 45.17
N LEU A 393 -20.81 26.97 45.99
CA LEU A 393 -20.88 28.38 45.60
C LEU A 393 -19.48 28.88 45.21
N LEU A 394 -19.33 29.24 43.95
CA LEU A 394 -18.15 29.89 43.40
C LEU A 394 -18.50 31.34 43.02
N ASP A 395 -17.53 32.25 43.09
CA ASP A 395 -17.68 33.57 42.49
C ASP A 395 -17.59 33.48 40.95
N GLU A 396 -17.91 34.58 40.24
CA GLU A 396 -17.94 34.58 38.78
C GLU A 396 -16.57 34.34 38.14
N GLU A 397 -15.48 34.78 38.77
CA GLU A 397 -14.12 34.57 38.25
C GLU A 397 -13.74 33.09 38.35
N GLN A 398 -14.02 32.47 39.50
CA GLN A 398 -13.81 31.04 39.74
C GLN A 398 -14.68 30.16 38.83
N LYS A 399 -15.92 30.56 38.53
CA LYS A 399 -16.78 29.84 37.59
C LYS A 399 -16.20 29.86 36.19
N ILE A 400 -15.80 31.04 35.69
CA ILE A 400 -15.20 31.20 34.36
C ILE A 400 -13.90 30.39 34.27
N GLU A 401 -13.07 30.44 35.32
CA GLU A 401 -11.83 29.66 35.37
C GLU A 401 -12.12 28.15 35.33
N LEU A 402 -13.04 27.65 36.17
CA LEU A 402 -13.43 26.24 36.19
C LEU A 402 -14.00 25.79 34.84
N GLU A 403 -14.87 26.61 34.24
CA GLU A 403 -15.45 26.35 32.93
C GLU A 403 -14.37 26.23 31.85
N GLU A 404 -13.42 27.17 31.78
CA GLU A 404 -12.32 27.10 30.81
C GLU A 404 -11.40 25.90 31.08
N LEU A 405 -11.11 25.57 32.34
CA LEU A 405 -10.33 24.38 32.69
C LEU A 405 -11.05 23.09 32.22
N CYS A 406 -12.34 22.95 32.48
CA CYS A 406 -13.16 21.82 32.02
C CYS A 406 -13.25 21.76 30.49
N LYS A 407 -13.42 22.89 29.82
CA LYS A 407 -13.41 22.97 28.35
C LYS A 407 -12.07 22.52 27.77
N ASN A 408 -10.96 22.98 28.35
CA ASN A 408 -9.61 22.67 27.89
C ASN A 408 -9.18 21.24 28.19
N SER A 409 -9.75 20.59 29.21
CA SER A 409 -9.49 19.17 29.50
C SER A 409 -10.14 18.23 28.48
N VAL A 410 -11.35 18.54 28.00
CA VAL A 410 -12.05 17.73 26.98
C VAL A 410 -11.45 17.95 25.60
N TYR A 411 -11.34 19.21 25.18
CA TYR A 411 -10.78 19.58 23.88
C TYR A 411 -9.96 20.86 24.05
N TYR A 412 -8.64 20.71 24.10
CA TYR A 412 -7.72 21.82 24.29
C TYR A 412 -7.80 22.80 23.11
N ARG A 413 -7.82 24.11 23.40
CA ARG A 413 -7.79 25.17 22.39
C ARG A 413 -7.04 26.38 22.92
N ILE A 414 -6.16 26.94 22.11
CA ILE A 414 -5.51 28.24 22.38
C ILE A 414 -6.26 29.34 21.61
N GLY A 415 -6.79 30.32 22.35
CA GLY A 415 -7.44 31.49 21.76
C GLY A 415 -8.83 31.25 21.18
N SER A 416 -9.22 32.10 20.22
CA SER A 416 -10.54 32.06 19.57
C SER A 416 -10.64 30.97 18.49
N GLN A 417 -11.86 30.50 18.23
CA GLN A 417 -12.12 29.53 17.16
C GLN A 417 -11.71 30.08 15.80
N THR A 418 -11.15 29.21 14.97
CA THR A 418 -10.80 29.52 13.59
C THR A 418 -11.74 28.77 12.63
N PRO A 419 -12.07 29.35 11.46
CA PRO A 419 -12.79 28.63 10.42
C PRO A 419 -12.10 27.33 10.02
N SER A 420 -10.77 27.34 9.91
CA SER A 420 -9.99 26.17 9.49
C SER A 420 -10.18 24.96 10.40
N GLN A 421 -10.26 25.18 11.72
CA GLN A 421 -10.56 24.13 12.70
C GLN A 421 -11.93 23.47 12.49
N HIS A 422 -12.94 24.22 12.04
CA HIS A 422 -14.24 23.62 11.78
C HIS A 422 -14.25 22.90 10.43
N THR A 423 -13.60 23.47 9.41
CA THR A 423 -13.49 22.84 8.08
C THR A 423 -12.67 21.55 8.08
N SER A 424 -11.82 21.33 9.08
CA SER A 424 -11.04 20.11 9.20
C SER A 424 -11.87 18.87 9.56
N PHE A 425 -13.07 19.07 10.14
CA PHE A 425 -14.04 17.99 10.37
C PHE A 425 -14.97 17.72 9.18
N VAL A 426 -14.97 18.59 8.17
CA VAL A 426 -15.78 18.41 6.96
C VAL A 426 -15.05 17.47 6.00
N GLY A 427 -15.50 16.22 5.89
CA GLY A 427 -14.77 15.16 5.19
C GLY A 427 -14.34 15.51 3.76
N ASN A 428 -15.23 16.02 2.92
CA ASN A 428 -14.94 16.28 1.49
C ASN A 428 -13.82 17.33 1.26
N ILE A 429 -13.53 18.14 2.27
CA ILE A 429 -12.49 19.17 2.22
C ILE A 429 -11.10 18.56 2.04
N MET A 430 -10.82 17.36 2.56
CA MET A 430 -9.51 16.74 2.39
C MET A 430 -9.21 16.42 0.92
N ALA A 431 -10.19 15.89 0.18
CA ALA A 431 -10.07 15.64 -1.26
C ALA A 431 -9.90 16.96 -2.03
N SER A 432 -10.64 17.99 -1.62
CA SER A 432 -10.58 19.33 -2.23
C SER A 432 -9.24 20.02 -1.99
N ARG A 433 -8.63 19.87 -0.81
CA ARG A 433 -7.30 20.44 -0.52
C ARG A 433 -6.22 19.81 -1.41
N ILE A 434 -6.31 18.50 -1.66
CA ILE A 434 -5.41 17.80 -2.60
C ILE A 434 -5.61 18.35 -4.02
N ALA A 435 -6.85 18.45 -4.48
CA ALA A 435 -7.15 19.01 -5.80
C ALA A 435 -6.66 20.46 -5.94
N ALA A 436 -6.86 21.30 -4.92
CA ALA A 436 -6.42 22.69 -4.92
C ALA A 436 -4.89 22.85 -4.87
N LEU A 437 -4.19 21.98 -4.15
CA LEU A 437 -2.72 21.95 -4.10
C LEU A 437 -2.15 21.76 -5.51
N TRP A 438 -2.69 20.81 -6.26
CA TRP A 438 -2.23 20.40 -7.60
C TRP A 438 -2.97 21.09 -8.76
N ASP A 439 -3.92 21.98 -8.49
CA ASP A 439 -4.84 22.59 -9.47
C ASP A 439 -5.63 21.56 -10.30
N PHE A 440 -5.95 20.40 -9.74
CA PHE A 440 -6.72 19.38 -10.46
C PHE A 440 -8.17 19.79 -10.68
N SER A 441 -8.70 19.44 -11.85
CA SER A 441 -10.04 19.83 -12.29
C SER A 441 -11.06 18.68 -12.33
N GLY A 442 -10.64 17.44 -12.08
CA GLY A 442 -11.54 16.30 -11.96
C GLY A 442 -12.34 16.34 -10.66
N PRO A 443 -13.38 15.50 -10.52
CA PRO A 443 -14.20 15.46 -9.31
C PRO A 443 -13.37 15.09 -8.08
N ALA A 444 -13.59 15.79 -6.96
CA ALA A 444 -12.90 15.57 -5.71
C ALA A 444 -13.91 15.36 -4.56
N PHE A 445 -13.97 14.15 -3.99
CA PHE A 445 -14.93 13.82 -2.93
C PHE A 445 -14.50 12.62 -2.08
N THR A 446 -15.21 12.39 -0.98
CA THR A 446 -14.99 11.26 -0.07
C THR A 446 -15.95 10.10 -0.34
N VAL A 447 -15.51 8.88 -0.05
CA VAL A 447 -16.29 7.64 -0.17
C VAL A 447 -16.30 6.94 1.18
N SER A 448 -17.48 6.51 1.64
CA SER A 448 -17.64 5.85 2.94
C SER A 448 -18.47 4.57 2.77
N GLU A 449 -17.93 3.45 3.20
CA GLU A 449 -18.55 2.11 3.19
C GLU A 449 -17.83 1.18 4.18
N GLY A 450 -17.41 1.71 5.33
CA GLY A 450 -16.53 1.03 6.28
C GLY A 450 -15.28 0.45 5.59
N ASP A 451 -15.00 -0.81 5.85
CA ASP A 451 -13.86 -1.55 5.29
C ASP A 451 -13.86 -1.65 3.75
N ASN A 452 -15.03 -1.55 3.13
CA ASN A 452 -15.17 -1.62 1.67
C ASN A 452 -14.97 -0.26 0.98
N ALA A 453 -14.80 0.84 1.73
CA ALA A 453 -14.74 2.19 1.17
C ALA A 453 -13.70 2.33 0.04
N VAL A 454 -12.52 1.72 0.19
CA VAL A 454 -11.47 1.72 -0.84
C VAL A 454 -11.89 0.92 -2.07
N PHE A 455 -12.49 -0.26 -1.89
CA PHE A 455 -12.97 -1.07 -3.01
C PHE A 455 -14.03 -0.31 -3.82
N LYS A 456 -14.89 0.44 -3.14
CA LYS A 456 -15.89 1.29 -3.79
C LYS A 456 -15.25 2.48 -4.50
N ALA A 457 -14.28 3.15 -3.88
CA ALA A 457 -13.53 4.23 -4.51
C ALA A 457 -12.80 3.75 -5.77
N LEU A 458 -12.22 2.54 -5.77
CA LEU A 458 -11.59 1.92 -6.94
C LEU A 458 -12.60 1.58 -8.05
N GLN A 459 -13.80 1.12 -7.71
CA GLN A 459 -14.86 0.93 -8.72
C GLN A 459 -15.27 2.25 -9.38
N ILE A 460 -15.40 3.32 -8.58
CA ILE A 460 -15.70 4.66 -9.09
C ILE A 460 -14.55 5.12 -9.99
N ALA A 461 -13.29 4.95 -9.56
CA ALA A 461 -12.11 5.27 -10.36
C ALA A 461 -12.10 4.54 -11.71
N GLN A 462 -12.40 3.23 -11.70
CA GLN A 462 -12.47 2.42 -12.92
C GLN A 462 -13.55 2.92 -13.86
N ASN A 463 -14.72 3.31 -13.34
CA ASN A 463 -15.79 3.89 -14.15
C ASN A 463 -15.34 5.21 -14.78
N LEU A 464 -14.80 6.15 -13.99
CA LEU A 464 -14.36 7.47 -14.47
C LEU A 464 -13.29 7.34 -15.58
N LEU A 465 -12.30 6.46 -15.39
CA LEU A 465 -11.25 6.20 -16.37
C LEU A 465 -11.77 5.50 -17.63
N SER A 466 -12.66 4.51 -17.47
CA SER A 466 -13.23 3.77 -18.60
C SER A 466 -14.14 4.63 -19.46
N LEU A 467 -14.88 5.55 -18.83
CA LEU A 467 -15.72 6.56 -19.50
C LEU A 467 -14.89 7.68 -20.15
N GLY A 468 -13.61 7.83 -19.79
CA GLY A 468 -12.77 8.91 -20.27
C GLY A 468 -13.13 10.28 -19.65
N GLU A 469 -13.80 10.28 -18.49
CA GLU A 469 -14.15 11.51 -17.78
C GLU A 469 -12.91 12.19 -17.17
N VAL A 470 -11.87 11.40 -16.88
CA VAL A 470 -10.61 11.84 -16.28
C VAL A 470 -9.42 11.07 -16.87
N ASP A 471 -8.24 11.68 -16.79
CA ASP A 471 -6.98 11.11 -17.30
C ASP A 471 -6.26 10.27 -16.22
N ALA A 472 -6.50 10.59 -14.95
CA ALA A 472 -5.97 9.88 -13.80
C ALA A 472 -6.92 10.00 -12.60
N VAL A 473 -6.75 9.11 -11.62
CA VAL A 473 -7.48 9.17 -10.35
C VAL A 473 -6.51 8.95 -9.20
N VAL A 474 -6.54 9.85 -8.22
CA VAL A 474 -5.92 9.65 -6.90
C VAL A 474 -6.95 8.97 -6.02
N VAL A 475 -6.67 7.75 -5.58
CA VAL A 475 -7.48 7.03 -4.58
C VAL A 475 -6.70 6.98 -3.28
N GLY A 476 -7.14 7.77 -2.30
CA GLY A 476 -6.58 7.81 -0.96
C GLY A 476 -7.48 7.13 0.06
N ALA A 477 -6.94 6.78 1.22
CA ALA A 477 -7.73 6.40 2.39
C ALA A 477 -7.04 6.78 3.69
N VAL A 478 -7.81 7.12 4.72
CA VAL A 478 -7.28 7.50 6.04
C VAL A 478 -8.24 7.12 7.15
N ASP A 479 -7.70 6.57 8.24
CA ASP A 479 -8.45 6.25 9.45
C ASP A 479 -7.54 6.32 10.69
N PHE A 480 -7.94 7.13 11.68
CA PHE A 480 -7.32 7.19 13.00
C PHE A 480 -8.04 6.26 13.99
N SER A 481 -8.22 5.01 13.57
CA SER A 481 -8.98 3.99 14.29
C SER A 481 -8.36 3.52 15.62
N GLY A 482 -7.17 4.00 15.98
CA GLY A 482 -6.57 3.87 17.31
C GLY A 482 -7.08 4.91 18.33
N GLY A 483 -7.94 5.84 17.91
CA GLY A 483 -8.59 6.81 18.79
C GLY A 483 -9.45 6.15 19.87
N LEU A 484 -9.60 6.85 21.01
CA LEU A 484 -10.32 6.37 22.19
C LEU A 484 -11.72 5.87 21.83
N GLU A 485 -12.50 6.71 21.16
CA GLU A 485 -13.89 6.49 20.79
C GLU A 485 -14.03 5.27 19.87
N ASN A 486 -13.13 5.17 18.88
CA ASN A 486 -13.08 4.05 17.94
C ASN A 486 -12.82 2.73 18.69
N VAL A 487 -11.76 2.67 19.49
CA VAL A 487 -11.34 1.45 20.16
C VAL A 487 -12.36 0.99 21.20
N LEU A 488 -12.89 1.91 22.01
CA LEU A 488 -13.92 1.61 23.01
C LEU A 488 -15.21 1.09 22.36
N LEU A 489 -15.74 1.81 21.37
CA LEU A 489 -16.99 1.43 20.67
C LEU A 489 -16.87 0.06 19.99
N ARG A 490 -15.73 -0.19 19.35
CA ARG A 490 -15.52 -1.42 18.58
C ARG A 490 -15.28 -2.62 19.50
N ASN A 491 -14.58 -2.44 20.63
CA ASN A 491 -14.35 -3.52 21.60
C ASN A 491 -15.66 -3.99 22.26
N GLN A 492 -16.64 -3.11 22.45
CA GLN A 492 -17.97 -3.51 22.92
C GLN A 492 -18.70 -4.44 21.95
N LYS A 493 -18.46 -4.30 20.65
CA LYS A 493 -19.08 -5.14 19.61
C LYS A 493 -18.28 -6.42 19.37
N ASN A 494 -16.97 -6.31 19.25
CA ASN A 494 -16.06 -7.40 18.93
C ASN A 494 -14.80 -7.30 19.79
N LYS A 495 -14.44 -8.39 20.47
CA LYS A 495 -13.28 -8.41 21.37
C LYS A 495 -11.98 -8.12 20.60
N ILE A 496 -11.14 -7.29 21.20
CA ILE A 496 -9.79 -7.04 20.75
C ILE A 496 -8.89 -8.26 21.01
N ASN A 497 -7.83 -8.39 20.22
CA ASN A 497 -6.83 -9.43 20.40
C ASN A 497 -6.01 -9.18 21.67
N SER A 498 -5.91 -10.21 22.51
CA SER A 498 -5.18 -10.20 23.79
C SER A 498 -3.92 -11.07 23.79
N SER A 499 -3.55 -11.64 22.64
CA SER A 499 -2.35 -12.45 22.44
C SER A 499 -1.09 -11.62 22.66
N LYS A 500 -0.08 -12.22 23.31
CA LYS A 500 1.24 -11.60 23.48
C LYS A 500 2.06 -11.60 22.20
N LYS A 501 1.71 -12.47 21.24
CA LYS A 501 2.38 -12.63 19.95
C LYS A 501 1.31 -12.77 18.87
N PRO A 502 0.54 -11.71 18.60
CA PRO A 502 -0.57 -11.79 17.67
C PRO A 502 -0.06 -12.16 16.26
N SER A 503 -0.85 -12.96 15.54
CA SER A 503 -0.64 -13.33 14.15
C SER A 503 -1.90 -13.09 13.33
N LEU A 504 -2.01 -13.74 12.17
CA LEU A 504 -3.22 -13.82 11.36
C LEU A 504 -4.36 -14.39 12.21
N SER A 505 -5.58 -13.88 12.09
CA SER A 505 -6.71 -14.33 12.92
C SER A 505 -7.10 -15.80 12.73
N PHE A 506 -6.59 -16.44 11.67
CA PHE A 506 -6.71 -17.89 11.46
C PHE A 506 -5.65 -18.70 12.19
N ASN A 507 -4.69 -18.08 12.86
CA ASN A 507 -3.62 -18.74 13.62
C ASN A 507 -4.15 -19.32 14.94
N LYS A 508 -3.63 -20.47 15.34
CA LYS A 508 -4.02 -21.13 16.58
C LYS A 508 -3.84 -20.18 17.78
N ASN A 509 -4.90 -20.05 18.60
CA ASN A 509 -4.94 -19.21 19.80
C ASN A 509 -4.91 -17.68 19.57
N ASP A 510 -5.07 -17.19 18.33
CA ASP A 510 -5.18 -15.74 18.06
C ASP A 510 -6.61 -15.34 17.74
N ASP A 511 -7.37 -14.88 18.73
CA ASP A 511 -8.74 -14.39 18.57
C ASP A 511 -8.82 -12.87 18.73
N GLY A 512 -9.74 -12.23 18.01
CA GLY A 512 -10.00 -10.80 18.10
C GLY A 512 -9.23 -9.96 17.10
N TRP A 513 -9.68 -8.71 16.93
CA TRP A 513 -9.11 -7.75 15.99
C TRP A 513 -7.90 -7.01 16.58
N LEU A 514 -7.02 -6.49 15.73
CA LEU A 514 -5.80 -5.78 16.12
C LEU A 514 -5.95 -4.28 15.88
N VAL A 515 -5.47 -3.43 16.79
CA VAL A 515 -5.56 -1.98 16.62
C VAL A 515 -4.50 -1.49 15.63
N GLY A 516 -4.94 -0.70 14.64
CA GLY A 516 -4.08 0.00 13.71
C GLY A 516 -4.69 1.34 13.31
N GLU A 517 -3.86 2.26 12.83
CA GLU A 517 -4.29 3.52 12.24
C GLU A 517 -3.30 4.00 11.17
N GLY A 518 -3.78 4.88 10.29
CA GLY A 518 -2.94 5.55 9.30
C GLY A 518 -3.66 5.88 7.99
N ALA A 519 -2.85 6.16 6.96
CA ALA A 519 -3.31 6.55 5.64
C ALA A 519 -2.49 5.90 4.53
N GLY A 520 -3.06 5.80 3.35
CA GLY A 520 -2.35 5.44 2.13
C GLY A 520 -3.02 6.04 0.90
N ALA A 521 -2.27 6.16 -0.19
CA ALA A 521 -2.79 6.64 -1.46
C ALA A 521 -2.17 5.90 -2.64
N VAL A 522 -2.94 5.74 -3.72
CA VAL A 522 -2.49 5.25 -5.02
C VAL A 522 -2.96 6.19 -6.12
N VAL A 523 -2.17 6.29 -7.19
CA VAL A 523 -2.52 7.00 -8.42
C VAL A 523 -2.76 5.96 -9.51
N LEU A 524 -3.91 6.10 -10.18
CA LEU A 524 -4.40 5.17 -11.18
C LEU A 524 -4.53 5.85 -12.53
N LYS A 525 -4.12 5.15 -13.57
CA LYS A 525 -4.39 5.50 -14.98
C LYS A 525 -4.98 4.29 -15.69
N LYS A 526 -5.60 4.50 -16.84
CA LYS A 526 -6.04 3.39 -17.70
C LYS A 526 -4.80 2.61 -18.16
N ALA A 527 -4.86 1.27 -18.09
CA ALA A 527 -3.68 0.44 -18.40
C ALA A 527 -3.17 0.63 -19.84
N SER A 528 -4.04 0.95 -20.79
CA SER A 528 -3.67 1.23 -22.19
C SER A 528 -2.85 2.50 -22.37
N ASP A 529 -2.91 3.43 -21.42
CA ASP A 529 -2.40 4.80 -21.59
C ASP A 529 -1.01 4.97 -20.95
N VAL A 530 -0.48 3.92 -20.31
CA VAL A 530 0.74 3.97 -19.51
C VAL A 530 1.87 3.18 -20.17
N LYS A 531 3.09 3.74 -20.09
CA LYS A 531 4.32 3.02 -20.45
C LYS A 531 4.79 2.15 -19.28
N GLU A 532 5.20 0.91 -19.55
CA GLU A 532 5.57 -0.09 -18.53
C GLU A 532 6.59 0.43 -17.48
N ALA A 533 7.52 1.29 -17.86
CA ALA A 533 8.61 1.78 -17.00
C ALA A 533 8.15 2.51 -15.72
N HIS A 534 6.89 2.97 -15.65
CA HIS A 534 6.31 3.70 -14.51
C HIS A 534 5.08 2.99 -13.92
N THR A 535 4.97 1.67 -14.08
CA THR A 535 3.84 0.89 -13.54
C THR A 535 4.32 -0.07 -12.46
N TYR A 536 3.64 -0.05 -11.30
CA TYR A 536 3.90 -1.00 -10.23
C TYR A 536 3.22 -2.35 -10.48
N ALA A 537 1.91 -2.32 -10.74
CA ALA A 537 1.07 -3.47 -11.03
C ALA A 537 -0.20 -3.04 -11.78
N LEU A 538 -0.95 -4.01 -12.31
CA LEU A 538 -2.26 -3.80 -12.91
C LEU A 538 -3.36 -4.27 -11.97
N ILE A 539 -4.44 -3.49 -11.89
CA ILE A 539 -5.73 -3.91 -11.36
C ILE A 539 -6.55 -4.40 -12.55
N ASP A 540 -6.66 -5.72 -12.68
CA ASP A 540 -7.28 -6.40 -13.82
C ASP A 540 -8.81 -6.33 -13.73
N LYS A 541 -9.37 -6.61 -12.55
CA LYS A 541 -10.82 -6.67 -12.31
C LYS A 541 -11.16 -6.32 -10.86
N ILE A 542 -12.29 -5.66 -10.66
CA ILE A 542 -12.90 -5.44 -9.34
C ILE A 542 -14.35 -5.92 -9.42
N GLY A 543 -14.79 -6.78 -8.51
CA GLY A 543 -16.17 -7.27 -8.56
C GLY A 543 -16.59 -8.15 -7.40
N LYS A 544 -17.88 -8.49 -7.39
CA LYS A 544 -18.48 -9.40 -6.39
C LYS A 544 -18.17 -10.87 -6.65
N GLU A 545 -17.90 -11.23 -7.90
CA GLU A 545 -17.50 -12.57 -8.29
C GLU A 545 -16.07 -12.84 -7.81
N LYS A 546 -15.94 -13.62 -6.75
CA LYS A 546 -14.64 -14.07 -6.23
C LYS A 546 -14.13 -15.21 -7.13
N ASN A 547 -12.99 -15.00 -7.78
CA ASN A 547 -12.34 -16.00 -8.64
C ASN A 547 -10.91 -16.25 -8.13
N LEU A 548 -10.56 -17.52 -7.94
CA LEU A 548 -9.27 -17.95 -7.41
C LEU A 548 -8.29 -18.46 -8.49
N ALA A 549 -8.76 -18.56 -9.73
CA ALA A 549 -7.98 -19.11 -10.83
C ALA A 549 -6.68 -18.31 -11.03
N ASN A 550 -5.57 -19.03 -11.15
CA ASN A 550 -4.21 -18.52 -11.43
C ASN A 550 -3.56 -17.65 -10.34
N ALA A 551 -4.24 -17.37 -9.21
CA ALA A 551 -3.65 -16.58 -8.12
C ALA A 551 -2.53 -17.36 -7.40
N GLY A 552 -1.37 -16.71 -7.23
CA GLY A 552 -0.28 -17.25 -6.41
C GLY A 552 -0.26 -16.73 -4.97
N TYR A 553 -0.91 -15.58 -4.74
CA TYR A 553 -1.05 -14.92 -3.44
C TYR A 553 -2.46 -14.37 -3.25
N MET A 554 -2.99 -14.52 -2.05
CA MET A 554 -4.25 -13.92 -1.63
C MET A 554 -4.03 -13.14 -0.33
N GLU A 555 -4.28 -11.85 -0.42
CA GLU A 555 -4.39 -10.93 0.71
C GLU A 555 -5.81 -11.02 1.26
N LEU A 556 -5.90 -11.66 2.43
CA LEU A 556 -7.13 -11.91 3.16
C LEU A 556 -7.62 -10.68 3.91
N MET A 557 -8.92 -10.66 4.14
CA MET A 557 -9.53 -9.67 5.02
C MET A 557 -9.06 -9.90 6.46
N ALA A 558 -9.20 -11.13 6.98
CA ALA A 558 -8.72 -11.61 8.28
C ALA A 558 -8.80 -10.54 9.38
N THR A 559 -10.02 -10.04 9.62
CA THR A 559 -10.26 -8.87 10.48
C THR A 559 -10.12 -9.19 11.95
N GLY A 560 -10.21 -10.47 12.32
CA GLY A 560 -10.31 -10.91 13.70
C GLY A 560 -11.72 -10.74 14.27
N ILE A 561 -12.68 -10.32 13.44
CA ILE A 561 -14.10 -10.25 13.79
C ILE A 561 -14.73 -11.62 13.48
N PRO A 562 -15.30 -12.34 14.48
CA PRO A 562 -15.68 -13.75 14.32
C PRO A 562 -16.59 -14.04 13.12
N LYS A 563 -17.62 -13.21 12.90
CA LYS A 563 -18.58 -13.40 11.80
C LYS A 563 -17.91 -13.26 10.43
N GLU A 564 -17.06 -12.25 10.28
CA GLU A 564 -16.38 -11.95 9.02
C GLU A 564 -15.30 -13.00 8.70
N ASP A 565 -14.52 -13.38 9.71
CA ASP A 565 -13.52 -14.43 9.60
C ASP A 565 -14.17 -15.80 9.30
N GLU A 566 -15.33 -16.09 9.87
CA GLU A 566 -16.10 -17.32 9.58
C GLU A 566 -16.61 -17.33 8.12
N GLU A 567 -17.14 -16.20 7.63
CA GLU A 567 -17.58 -16.07 6.24
C GLU A 567 -16.41 -16.24 5.26
N GLU A 568 -15.25 -15.63 5.54
CA GLU A 568 -14.04 -15.78 4.72
C GLU A 568 -13.47 -17.21 4.79
N LEU A 569 -13.42 -17.82 5.97
CA LEU A 569 -12.98 -19.20 6.16
C LEU A 569 -13.87 -20.19 5.38
N ASN A 570 -15.19 -20.05 5.49
CA ASN A 570 -16.14 -20.89 4.77
C ASN A 570 -15.98 -20.76 3.24
N PHE A 571 -15.72 -19.54 2.75
CA PHE A 571 -15.41 -19.33 1.34
C PHE A 571 -14.14 -20.06 0.92
N LEU A 572 -13.04 -19.93 1.68
CA LEU A 572 -11.76 -20.58 1.37
C LEU A 572 -11.89 -22.11 1.34
N LEU A 573 -12.50 -22.71 2.36
CA LEU A 573 -12.62 -24.16 2.48
C LEU A 573 -13.55 -24.77 1.44
N LYS A 574 -14.55 -24.02 0.96
CA LYS A 574 -15.42 -24.45 -0.14
C LYS A 574 -14.72 -24.38 -1.50
N ASN A 575 -13.78 -23.46 -1.67
CA ASN A 575 -13.10 -23.21 -2.94
C ASN A 575 -11.63 -23.61 -2.85
N ASN A 576 -11.33 -24.90 -3.02
CA ASN A 576 -9.94 -25.35 -3.10
C ASN A 576 -9.43 -25.20 -4.54
N ASN A 577 -8.38 -24.41 -4.74
CA ASN A 577 -7.76 -24.26 -6.05
C ASN A 577 -6.86 -25.47 -6.37
N VAL A 578 -6.65 -25.79 -7.65
CA VAL A 578 -5.70 -26.85 -8.05
C VAL A 578 -4.26 -26.44 -7.73
N ASN A 579 -3.95 -25.16 -7.97
CA ASN A 579 -2.62 -24.61 -7.74
C ASN A 579 -2.48 -24.06 -6.31
N PRO A 580 -1.32 -24.24 -5.65
CA PRO A 580 -1.13 -23.73 -4.30
C PRO A 580 -1.16 -22.20 -4.20
N ILE A 581 -1.92 -21.67 -3.24
CA ILE A 581 -2.06 -20.22 -3.01
C ILE A 581 -1.47 -19.84 -1.64
N ALA A 582 -0.58 -18.84 -1.60
CA ALA A 582 -0.15 -18.25 -0.33
C ALA A 582 -1.27 -17.39 0.24
N LEU A 583 -1.57 -17.58 1.51
CA LEU A 583 -2.45 -16.69 2.26
C LEU A 583 -1.63 -15.71 3.10
N GLY A 584 -2.15 -14.50 3.31
CA GLY A 584 -1.57 -13.51 4.21
C GLY A 584 -2.52 -12.35 4.45
N SER A 585 -2.19 -11.49 5.41
CA SER A 585 -2.92 -10.22 5.62
C SER A 585 -1.95 -9.15 6.12
N VAL A 586 -2.12 -7.89 5.71
CA VAL A 586 -1.34 -6.75 6.20
C VAL A 586 -1.68 -6.42 7.65
N LYS A 587 -2.88 -6.80 8.10
CA LYS A 587 -3.35 -6.53 9.46
C LYS A 587 -2.46 -7.18 10.53
N THR A 588 -1.71 -8.22 10.17
CA THR A 588 -0.71 -8.83 11.07
C THR A 588 0.50 -7.95 11.33
N ASN A 589 0.78 -6.98 10.45
CA ASN A 589 1.93 -6.07 10.57
C ASN A 589 1.54 -4.74 11.23
N ILE A 590 0.39 -4.20 10.83
CA ILE A 590 -0.04 -2.82 11.16
C ILE A 590 -1.42 -2.74 11.82
N GLY A 591 -2.06 -3.87 12.13
CA GLY A 591 -3.40 -3.89 12.70
C GLY A 591 -4.51 -3.54 11.70
N HIS A 592 -5.73 -3.46 12.22
CA HIS A 592 -6.92 -3.17 11.46
C HIS A 592 -7.16 -1.66 11.37
N THR A 593 -6.87 -1.09 10.21
CA THR A 593 -6.99 0.35 9.91
C THR A 593 -8.35 0.75 9.30
N TYR A 594 -9.39 -0.05 9.57
CA TYR A 594 -10.77 0.09 9.07
C TYR A 594 -10.94 0.71 7.68
N ALA A 595 -11.36 1.98 7.56
CA ALA A 595 -11.62 2.61 6.26
C ALA A 595 -10.37 2.63 5.35
N ALA A 596 -9.17 2.63 5.95
CA ALA A 596 -7.89 2.55 5.25
C ALA A 596 -7.34 1.11 5.10
N SER A 597 -8.06 0.09 5.54
CA SER A 597 -7.58 -1.31 5.46
C SER A 597 -7.45 -1.79 4.02
N GLY A 598 -8.41 -1.44 3.15
CA GLY A 598 -8.37 -1.80 1.74
C GLY A 598 -7.17 -1.20 1.00
N ILE A 599 -6.76 0.03 1.33
CA ILE A 599 -5.60 0.67 0.65
C ILE A 599 -4.29 0.05 1.13
N ALA A 600 -4.19 -0.29 2.42
CA ALA A 600 -3.02 -0.99 2.96
C ALA A 600 -2.82 -2.38 2.32
N SER A 601 -3.91 -3.14 2.20
CA SER A 601 -3.91 -4.46 1.56
C SER A 601 -3.60 -4.37 0.05
N LEU A 602 -4.13 -3.35 -0.64
CA LEU A 602 -3.79 -3.07 -2.03
C LEU A 602 -2.30 -2.79 -2.20
N ILE A 603 -1.75 -1.82 -1.46
CA ILE A 603 -0.35 -1.39 -1.59
C ILE A 603 0.61 -2.53 -1.22
N LYS A 604 0.35 -3.30 -0.15
CA LYS A 604 1.13 -4.50 0.19
C LYS A 604 1.18 -5.46 -0.99
N THR A 605 0.03 -5.75 -1.60
CA THR A 605 -0.08 -6.70 -2.71
C THR A 605 0.60 -6.19 -3.98
N VAL A 606 0.46 -4.91 -4.28
CA VAL A 606 1.15 -4.24 -5.39
C VAL A 606 2.67 -4.30 -5.19
N LEU A 607 3.19 -4.05 -3.98
CA LEU A 607 4.61 -4.18 -3.67
C LEU A 607 5.11 -5.64 -3.82
N CYS A 608 4.29 -6.62 -3.41
CA CYS A 608 4.63 -8.05 -3.57
C CYS A 608 4.74 -8.45 -5.05
N LEU A 609 3.83 -7.96 -5.90
CA LEU A 609 3.89 -8.16 -7.36
C LEU A 609 5.10 -7.44 -7.96
N HIS A 610 5.28 -6.15 -7.63
CA HIS A 610 6.34 -5.31 -8.18
C HIS A 610 7.75 -5.83 -7.83
N HIS A 611 7.95 -6.24 -6.58
CA HIS A 611 9.21 -6.80 -6.10
C HIS A 611 9.28 -8.34 -6.17
N ARG A 612 8.26 -8.99 -6.76
CA ARG A 612 8.20 -10.43 -7.06
C ARG A 612 8.53 -11.34 -5.87
N PHE A 613 7.88 -11.09 -4.73
CA PHE A 613 8.01 -11.93 -3.53
C PHE A 613 6.65 -12.24 -2.91
N ILE A 614 6.58 -13.33 -2.17
CA ILE A 614 5.46 -13.69 -1.31
C ILE A 614 5.83 -13.28 0.13
N PRO A 615 4.99 -12.51 0.84
CA PRO A 615 5.33 -11.95 2.15
C PRO A 615 5.19 -12.97 3.29
N ALA A 616 5.93 -12.72 4.38
CA ALA A 616 5.84 -13.45 5.64
C ALA A 616 4.56 -13.12 6.42
N ILE A 617 4.09 -14.09 7.21
CA ILE A 617 3.09 -13.92 8.27
C ILE A 617 3.81 -13.94 9.62
N PRO A 618 3.89 -12.81 10.34
CA PRO A 618 4.52 -12.74 11.65
C PRO A 618 3.85 -13.68 12.65
N ASN A 619 4.65 -14.38 13.47
CA ASN A 619 4.19 -15.27 14.54
C ASN A 619 3.28 -16.43 14.12
N TRP A 620 3.24 -16.80 12.84
CA TRP A 620 2.43 -17.94 12.40
C TRP A 620 2.89 -19.27 13.03
N GLU A 621 1.95 -20.05 13.56
CA GLU A 621 2.22 -21.38 14.11
C GLU A 621 1.50 -22.48 13.32
N ALA A 622 0.17 -22.40 13.24
CA ALA A 622 -0.68 -23.39 12.60
C ALA A 622 -2.10 -22.82 12.43
N PRO A 623 -2.90 -23.29 11.45
CA PRO A 623 -4.28 -22.85 11.31
C PRO A 623 -5.15 -23.39 12.46
N LYS A 624 -6.14 -22.60 12.88
CA LYS A 624 -7.20 -23.02 13.83
C LYS A 624 -8.05 -24.16 13.27
N ASP A 625 -8.35 -24.11 11.98
CA ASP A 625 -9.18 -25.10 11.31
C ASP A 625 -8.31 -26.19 10.66
N VAL A 626 -8.50 -27.43 11.10
CA VAL A 626 -7.75 -28.59 10.60
C VAL A 626 -8.03 -28.92 9.14
N ARG A 627 -9.13 -28.43 8.56
CA ARG A 627 -9.50 -28.67 7.16
C ARG A 627 -8.51 -28.04 6.18
N PHE A 628 -7.74 -27.03 6.60
CA PHE A 628 -6.64 -26.49 5.78
C PHE A 628 -5.60 -27.55 5.41
N GLN A 629 -5.42 -28.61 6.22
CA GLN A 629 -4.49 -29.72 5.91
C GLN A 629 -4.85 -30.49 4.63
N GLN A 630 -6.10 -30.39 4.18
CA GLN A 630 -6.59 -31.01 2.93
C GLN A 630 -6.72 -29.99 1.80
N SER A 631 -6.33 -28.74 2.04
CA SER A 631 -6.38 -27.65 1.07
C SER A 631 -5.04 -27.44 0.37
N ASN A 632 -5.05 -26.70 -0.73
CA ASN A 632 -3.84 -26.23 -1.41
C ASN A 632 -3.39 -24.84 -0.93
N TYR A 633 -3.90 -24.36 0.20
CA TYR A 633 -3.44 -23.12 0.82
C TYR A 633 -2.20 -23.38 1.67
N TYR A 634 -1.32 -22.38 1.76
CA TYR A 634 -0.16 -22.41 2.64
C TYR A 634 0.11 -21.03 3.24
N PHE A 635 0.85 -21.02 4.36
CA PHE A 635 1.03 -19.86 5.21
C PHE A 635 2.53 -19.58 5.38
N PRO A 636 3.11 -18.62 4.63
CA PRO A 636 4.55 -18.37 4.67
C PRO A 636 4.95 -17.76 6.02
N GLU A 637 5.68 -18.48 6.86
CA GLU A 637 6.30 -17.89 8.07
C GLU A 637 7.39 -16.87 7.70
N GLU A 638 8.04 -17.09 6.57
CA GLU A 638 9.09 -16.24 6.05
C GLU A 638 8.79 -15.83 4.60
N SER A 639 9.21 -14.63 4.23
CA SER A 639 9.10 -14.16 2.86
C SER A 639 9.94 -15.00 1.92
N ARG A 640 9.55 -15.05 0.66
CA ARG A 640 10.23 -15.89 -0.33
C ARG A 640 10.10 -15.33 -1.74
N PRO A 641 11.03 -15.64 -2.64
CA PRO A 641 10.89 -15.32 -4.05
C PRO A 641 9.57 -15.86 -4.63
N TRP A 642 8.88 -15.05 -5.41
CA TRP A 642 7.67 -15.47 -6.12
C TRP A 642 8.07 -16.05 -7.49
N ILE A 643 8.38 -17.34 -7.52
CA ILE A 643 8.74 -18.04 -8.76
C ILE A 643 7.50 -18.35 -9.61
N LEU A 644 7.54 -17.99 -10.90
CA LEU A 644 6.49 -18.35 -11.87
C LEU A 644 6.52 -19.86 -12.08
N ALA A 645 5.36 -20.51 -11.97
CA ALA A 645 5.22 -21.92 -12.29
C ALA A 645 5.22 -22.15 -13.81
N LYS A 646 5.57 -23.36 -14.25
CA LYS A 646 5.74 -23.76 -15.66
C LYS A 646 4.62 -23.33 -16.63
N GLU A 647 3.37 -23.29 -16.15
CA GLU A 647 2.18 -22.99 -16.96
C GLU A 647 1.69 -21.53 -16.76
N GLN A 648 2.39 -20.73 -15.97
CA GLN A 648 2.00 -19.35 -15.66
C GLN A 648 2.82 -18.35 -16.45
N ASN A 649 2.13 -17.49 -17.19
CA ASN A 649 2.78 -16.42 -17.97
C ASN A 649 2.95 -15.12 -17.17
N LYS A 650 2.25 -14.97 -16.03
CA LYS A 650 2.31 -13.78 -15.18
C LYS A 650 1.93 -14.10 -13.73
N ARG A 651 2.53 -13.40 -12.77
CA ARG A 651 2.15 -13.42 -11.35
C ARG A 651 0.82 -12.70 -11.18
N THR A 652 -0.11 -13.35 -10.50
CA THR A 652 -1.40 -12.75 -10.18
C THR A 652 -1.70 -12.89 -8.69
N ALA A 653 -2.32 -11.84 -8.16
CA ALA A 653 -2.67 -11.73 -6.76
C ALA A 653 -4.13 -11.34 -6.60
N ILE A 654 -4.67 -11.61 -5.42
CA ILE A 654 -6.03 -11.26 -5.05
C ILE A 654 -6.00 -10.44 -3.75
N VAL A 655 -6.84 -9.41 -3.68
CA VAL A 655 -7.19 -8.73 -2.43
C VAL A 655 -8.66 -8.92 -2.15
N ASN A 656 -9.00 -9.55 -1.03
CA ASN A 656 -10.38 -9.75 -0.60
C ASN A 656 -10.85 -8.58 0.27
N GLY A 657 -11.99 -8.00 -0.10
CA GLY A 657 -12.88 -7.31 0.82
C GLY A 657 -14.05 -8.21 1.20
N ASN A 658 -14.96 -7.68 2.02
CA ASN A 658 -16.13 -8.43 2.48
C ASN A 658 -17.00 -8.85 1.27
N ALA A 659 -17.45 -7.87 0.49
CA ALA A 659 -18.33 -8.07 -0.66
C ALA A 659 -17.63 -8.02 -2.03
N LEU A 660 -16.46 -7.40 -2.11
CA LEU A 660 -15.73 -7.14 -3.35
C LEU A 660 -14.36 -7.80 -3.33
N GLN A 661 -13.87 -8.17 -4.50
CA GLN A 661 -12.54 -8.72 -4.70
C GLN A 661 -11.81 -7.92 -5.78
N ILE A 662 -10.52 -7.66 -5.56
CA ILE A 662 -9.61 -7.06 -6.53
C ILE A 662 -8.69 -8.14 -7.05
N GLN A 663 -8.60 -8.27 -8.37
CA GLN A 663 -7.64 -9.13 -9.05
C GLN A 663 -6.52 -8.27 -9.63
N LEU A 664 -5.29 -8.63 -9.32
CA LEU A 664 -4.11 -7.90 -9.75
C LEU A 664 -3.17 -8.80 -10.54
N SER A 665 -2.42 -8.18 -11.46
CA SER A 665 -1.32 -8.84 -12.14
C SER A 665 -0.07 -7.99 -12.17
N GLU A 666 1.08 -8.65 -12.27
CA GLU A 666 2.36 -7.98 -12.39
C GLU A 666 2.51 -7.24 -13.74
N THR A 667 3.50 -6.36 -13.80
CA THR A 667 4.00 -5.80 -15.07
C THR A 667 5.44 -6.26 -15.31
N ILE A 668 5.82 -6.38 -16.59
CA ILE A 668 7.13 -6.92 -17.00
C ILE A 668 8.27 -5.89 -16.82
N SER A 669 7.94 -4.69 -16.33
CA SER A 669 8.88 -3.59 -16.08
C SER A 669 10.03 -3.99 -15.16
N VAL A 670 11.26 -3.77 -15.61
CA VAL A 670 12.47 -3.91 -14.78
C VAL A 670 12.76 -2.55 -14.15
N PRO A 671 12.76 -2.43 -12.81
CA PRO A 671 13.02 -1.14 -12.18
C PRO A 671 14.40 -0.61 -12.59
N LYS A 672 14.42 0.60 -13.17
CA LYS A 672 15.66 1.35 -13.50
C LYS A 672 16.29 2.03 -12.28
N THR A 673 15.68 1.89 -11.09
CA THR A 673 16.00 2.68 -9.91
C THR A 673 17.12 2.09 -9.06
N THR A 674 17.78 2.96 -8.30
CA THR A 674 18.71 2.61 -7.23
C THR A 674 18.02 1.70 -6.23
N ASN A 675 18.59 0.50 -5.99
CA ASN A 675 17.99 -0.47 -5.08
C ASN A 675 18.10 -0.01 -3.62
N ARG A 676 17.07 0.68 -3.10
CA ARG A 676 16.98 1.16 -1.72
C ARG A 676 16.96 0.01 -0.69
N PHE A 677 16.41 -1.15 -1.05
CA PHE A 677 16.40 -2.33 -0.18
C PHE A 677 17.82 -2.81 0.12
N LEU A 678 18.67 -2.92 -0.92
CA LEU A 678 20.08 -3.25 -0.76
C LEU A 678 20.81 -2.21 0.12
N GLN A 679 20.55 -0.92 -0.10
CA GLN A 679 21.20 0.16 0.64
C GLN A 679 20.84 0.18 2.13
N LYS A 680 19.57 -0.07 2.48
CA LYS A 680 19.11 -0.08 3.88
C LYS A 680 19.47 -1.37 4.63
N ASN A 681 19.49 -2.52 3.95
CA ASN A 681 19.55 -3.83 4.61
C ASN A 681 20.89 -4.57 4.48
N SER A 682 21.87 -4.03 3.77
CA SER A 682 23.21 -4.64 3.64
C SER A 682 24.28 -3.90 4.44
N PRO A 683 25.26 -4.61 5.03
CA PRO A 683 26.43 -3.97 5.61
C PRO A 683 27.17 -3.12 4.57
N LEU A 684 27.67 -1.97 5.01
CA LEU A 684 28.43 -1.04 4.20
C LEU A 684 29.93 -1.26 4.39
N ILE A 685 30.69 -1.04 3.32
CA ILE A 685 32.15 -1.20 3.31
C ILE A 685 32.81 0.18 3.31
N PHE A 686 33.74 0.38 4.24
CA PHE A 686 34.58 1.57 4.35
C PHE A 686 36.02 1.22 4.02
N LEU A 687 36.54 1.80 2.94
CA LEU A 687 37.92 1.56 2.50
C LEU A 687 38.82 2.70 2.96
N LEU A 688 39.80 2.38 3.80
CA LEU A 688 40.80 3.33 4.31
C LEU A 688 42.17 2.98 3.75
N LYS A 689 42.80 3.94 3.06
CA LYS A 689 44.04 3.72 2.30
C LYS A 689 45.22 4.50 2.88
N GLY A 690 46.41 3.91 2.83
CA GLY A 690 47.66 4.54 3.27
C GLY A 690 48.88 3.71 2.88
N ASN A 691 50.07 4.31 2.95
CA ASN A 691 51.35 3.64 2.69
C ASN A 691 52.11 3.29 3.98
N LYS A 692 51.81 3.99 5.07
CA LYS A 692 52.49 3.87 6.36
C LYS A 692 51.49 3.90 7.51
N GLN A 693 51.89 3.39 8.67
CA GLN A 693 51.07 3.35 9.88
C GLN A 693 50.38 4.69 10.19
N LYS A 694 51.14 5.81 10.14
CA LYS A 694 50.62 7.15 10.46
C LYS A 694 49.46 7.56 9.55
N GLU A 695 49.52 7.23 8.27
CA GLU A 695 48.45 7.55 7.30
C GLU A 695 47.19 6.73 7.58
N LEU A 696 47.33 5.43 7.89
CA LEU A 696 46.20 4.57 8.25
C LEU A 696 45.54 5.03 9.56
N GLN A 697 46.34 5.43 10.56
CA GLN A 697 45.83 5.99 11.81
C GLN A 697 45.09 7.32 11.59
N GLN A 698 45.60 8.18 10.71
CA GLN A 698 44.91 9.42 10.32
C GLN A 698 43.57 9.15 9.64
N GLN A 699 43.50 8.15 8.76
CA GLN A 699 42.25 7.75 8.11
C GLN A 699 41.22 7.20 9.11
N LEU A 700 41.66 6.37 10.06
CA LEU A 700 40.80 5.87 11.15
C LEU A 700 40.30 7.01 12.04
N ALA A 701 41.16 7.96 12.40
CA ALA A 701 40.76 9.13 13.18
C ALA A 701 39.77 10.03 12.43
N ALA A 702 40.00 10.26 11.13
CA ALA A 702 39.07 11.02 10.29
C ALA A 702 37.70 10.34 10.18
N LEU A 703 37.67 9.00 10.05
CA LEU A 703 36.41 8.26 10.03
C LEU A 703 35.70 8.31 11.39
N GLN A 704 36.44 8.20 12.51
CA GLN A 704 35.89 8.34 13.86
C GLN A 704 35.14 9.68 14.02
N ILE A 705 35.78 10.78 13.62
CA ILE A 705 35.16 12.12 13.69
C ILE A 705 33.91 12.18 12.79
N ALA A 706 33.97 11.60 11.60
CA ALA A 706 32.83 11.63 10.67
C ALA A 706 31.63 10.81 11.16
N VAL A 707 31.87 9.72 11.90
CA VAL A 707 30.81 8.89 12.50
C VAL A 707 29.97 9.66 13.52
N GLU A 708 30.57 10.63 14.21
CA GLU A 708 29.89 11.50 15.18
C GLU A 708 29.02 12.59 14.51
N SER A 709 29.16 12.80 13.20
CA SER A 709 28.34 13.75 12.44
C SER A 709 26.90 13.24 12.23
N PRO A 710 25.92 14.12 11.94
CA PRO A 710 24.54 13.72 11.62
C PRO A 710 24.39 12.99 10.28
N THR A 711 25.43 12.96 9.43
CA THR A 711 25.44 12.32 8.11
C THR A 711 25.04 10.84 8.15
N SER A 712 24.31 10.34 7.16
CA SER A 712 23.91 8.93 7.09
C SER A 712 25.12 8.00 6.90
N LEU A 713 25.01 6.74 7.32
CA LEU A 713 26.09 5.76 7.19
C LEU A 713 26.44 5.47 5.72
N ALA A 714 25.41 5.43 4.85
CA ALA A 714 25.56 5.21 3.41
C ALA A 714 26.34 6.35 2.74
N ASP A 715 26.00 7.60 3.07
CA ASP A 715 26.69 8.77 2.54
C ASP A 715 28.14 8.81 3.03
N LEU A 716 28.39 8.47 4.30
CA LEU A 716 29.75 8.35 4.83
C LEU A 716 30.57 7.30 4.07
N ALA A 717 29.99 6.11 3.83
CA ALA A 717 30.66 5.06 3.06
C ALA A 717 31.00 5.52 1.65
N GLN A 718 30.05 6.18 0.97
CA GLN A 718 30.24 6.71 -0.37
C GLN A 718 31.31 7.81 -0.42
N GLN A 719 31.29 8.76 0.51
CA GLN A 719 32.28 9.83 0.63
C GLN A 719 33.69 9.26 0.83
N PHE A 720 33.87 8.34 1.78
CA PHE A 720 35.16 7.71 2.05
C PHE A 720 35.64 6.87 0.87
N TYR A 721 34.73 6.16 0.19
CA TYR A 721 35.06 5.42 -1.03
C TYR A 721 35.61 6.35 -2.12
N TYR A 722 34.89 7.42 -2.50
CA TYR A 722 35.35 8.32 -3.56
C TYR A 722 36.62 9.10 -3.19
N LYS A 723 36.77 9.48 -1.92
CA LYS A 723 37.98 10.10 -1.39
C LYS A 723 39.18 9.17 -1.52
N ASN A 724 39.05 7.94 -1.04
CA ASN A 724 40.18 7.00 -0.95
C ASN A 724 40.42 6.21 -2.25
N LYS A 725 39.44 6.11 -3.15
CA LYS A 725 39.61 5.47 -4.46
C LYS A 725 40.74 6.11 -5.28
N LYS A 726 40.88 7.43 -5.21
CA LYS A 726 41.90 8.22 -5.94
C LYS A 726 43.32 8.05 -5.38
N LEU A 727 43.45 7.56 -4.15
CA LEU A 727 44.76 7.36 -3.51
C LEU A 727 45.44 6.11 -4.07
N ASN A 728 46.66 6.29 -4.58
CA ASN A 728 47.53 5.20 -5.01
C ASN A 728 48.42 4.76 -3.83
N THR A 729 47.94 3.80 -3.05
CA THR A 729 48.63 3.32 -1.85
C THR A 729 48.76 1.80 -1.84
N SER A 730 49.73 1.29 -1.08
CA SER A 730 49.97 -0.15 -0.95
C SER A 730 49.07 -0.82 0.08
N LEU A 731 48.70 -0.16 1.18
CA LEU A 731 47.92 -0.74 2.27
C LEU A 731 46.46 -0.25 2.25
N THR A 732 45.53 -1.14 2.62
CA THR A 732 44.10 -0.84 2.72
C THR A 732 43.49 -1.56 3.92
N ILE A 733 42.75 -0.83 4.75
CA ILE A 733 41.84 -1.38 5.76
C ILE A 733 40.44 -1.38 5.14
N SER A 734 39.75 -2.51 5.20
CA SER A 734 38.34 -2.63 4.83
C SER A 734 37.52 -2.83 6.09
N LEU A 735 36.72 -1.85 6.47
CA LEU A 735 35.78 -1.98 7.60
C LEU A 735 34.39 -2.31 7.09
N ILE A 736 33.70 -3.22 7.75
CA ILE A 736 32.32 -3.61 7.45
C ILE A 736 31.46 -3.25 8.65
N ALA A 737 30.39 -2.49 8.42
CA ALA A 737 29.46 -2.09 9.47
C ALA A 737 28.03 -1.92 8.95
N LYS A 738 27.06 -2.22 9.81
CA LYS A 738 25.62 -2.10 9.49
C LYS A 738 24.96 -0.85 10.06
N ASP A 739 25.57 -0.29 11.11
CA ASP A 739 25.10 0.90 11.82
C ASP A 739 26.32 1.70 12.35
N LYS A 740 26.10 2.93 12.80
CA LYS A 740 27.18 3.78 13.34
C LYS A 740 27.86 3.17 14.57
N ALA A 741 27.10 2.45 15.41
CA ALA A 741 27.62 1.84 16.63
C ALA A 741 28.63 0.72 16.32
N SER A 742 28.27 -0.20 15.42
CA SER A 742 29.17 -1.26 14.93
C SER A 742 30.38 -0.66 14.20
N LEU A 743 30.20 0.40 13.42
CA LEU A 743 31.34 1.08 12.78
C LEU A 743 32.33 1.66 13.81
N ALA A 744 31.84 2.31 14.86
CA ALA A 744 32.68 2.83 15.94
C ALA A 744 33.46 1.72 16.66
N GLN A 745 32.83 0.55 16.87
CA GLN A 745 33.50 -0.62 17.44
C GLN A 745 34.63 -1.12 16.54
N GLU A 746 34.37 -1.24 15.23
CA GLU A 746 35.37 -1.65 14.25
C GLU A 746 36.54 -0.64 14.18
N ILE A 747 36.26 0.66 14.16
CA ILE A 747 37.29 1.71 14.20
C ILE A 747 38.17 1.55 15.46
N SER A 748 37.56 1.39 16.63
CA SER A 748 38.29 1.23 17.90
C SER A 748 39.18 -0.01 17.89
N PHE A 749 38.69 -1.14 17.35
CA PHE A 749 39.48 -2.36 17.21
C PHE A 749 40.73 -2.13 16.34
N PHE A 750 40.57 -1.54 15.15
CA PHE A 750 41.70 -1.31 14.25
C PHE A 750 42.66 -0.24 14.79
N GLN A 751 42.18 0.82 15.45
CA GLN A 751 43.05 1.82 16.09
C GLN A 751 43.99 1.19 17.13
N LYS A 752 43.49 0.23 17.93
CA LYS A 752 44.28 -0.46 18.96
C LYS A 752 45.26 -1.49 18.38
N THR A 753 44.91 -2.12 17.26
CA THR A 753 45.62 -3.32 16.77
C THR A 753 46.51 -3.07 15.55
N ILE A 754 46.29 -2.00 14.76
CA ILE A 754 46.98 -1.78 13.48
C ILE A 754 48.50 -1.66 13.62
N THR A 755 48.98 -1.01 14.70
CA THR A 755 50.41 -0.85 14.97
C THR A 755 51.10 -2.19 15.18
N ALA A 756 50.54 -3.02 16.06
CA ALA A 756 51.07 -4.35 16.36
C ALA A 756 50.97 -5.28 15.13
N SER A 757 49.91 -5.17 14.33
CA SER A 757 49.74 -5.91 13.08
C SER A 757 50.86 -5.62 12.07
N LEU A 758 51.20 -4.33 11.87
CA LEU A 758 52.28 -3.90 10.98
C LEU A 758 53.66 -4.35 11.47
N GLN A 759 53.91 -4.25 12.78
CA GLN A 759 55.18 -4.68 13.39
C GLN A 759 55.36 -6.21 13.32
N ASN A 760 54.32 -6.97 13.67
CA ASN A 760 54.39 -8.42 13.73
C ASN A 760 54.01 -9.12 12.42
N GLN A 761 53.75 -8.34 11.36
CA GLN A 761 53.36 -8.84 10.04
C GLN A 761 52.13 -9.78 10.07
N LYS A 762 51.17 -9.50 10.97
CA LYS A 762 49.99 -10.33 11.22
C LYS A 762 48.73 -9.73 10.61
N THR A 763 47.97 -10.53 9.86
CA THR A 763 46.66 -10.15 9.32
C THR A 763 45.64 -9.95 10.43
N LEU A 764 44.78 -8.94 10.29
CA LEU A 764 43.65 -8.65 11.17
C LEU A 764 42.34 -9.01 10.45
N LYS A 765 41.45 -9.70 11.16
CA LYS A 765 40.10 -10.01 10.71
C LYS A 765 39.15 -9.93 11.90
N THR A 766 38.03 -9.23 11.76
CA THR A 766 36.98 -9.17 12.78
C THR A 766 35.83 -10.13 12.46
N PRO A 767 35.00 -10.52 13.45
CA PRO A 767 33.81 -11.31 13.20
C PRO A 767 32.83 -10.66 12.21
N ALA A 768 32.78 -9.33 12.15
CA ALA A 768 31.98 -8.58 11.18
C ALA A 768 32.50 -8.69 9.73
N GLY A 769 33.72 -9.21 9.54
CA GLY A 769 34.35 -9.37 8.23
C GLY A 769 35.30 -8.24 7.85
N SER A 770 35.49 -7.23 8.72
CA SER A 770 36.52 -6.21 8.49
C SER A 770 37.90 -6.85 8.42
N TYR A 771 38.77 -6.32 7.57
CA TYR A 771 40.01 -6.96 7.20
C TYR A 771 41.15 -5.96 6.97
N PHE A 772 42.35 -6.34 7.39
CA PHE A 772 43.60 -5.69 7.04
C PHE A 772 44.73 -6.72 6.96
N THR A 773 45.63 -6.58 5.99
CA THR A 773 46.88 -7.32 5.96
C THR A 773 48.06 -6.40 5.71
N PRO A 774 49.18 -6.58 6.45
CA PRO A 774 50.43 -5.86 6.18
C PRO A 774 51.16 -6.39 4.94
N LYS A 775 50.73 -7.53 4.38
CA LYS A 775 51.29 -8.17 3.18
C LYS A 775 50.22 -8.28 2.08
N PRO A 776 49.74 -7.15 1.54
CA PRO A 776 48.75 -7.17 0.48
C PRO A 776 49.35 -7.83 -0.77
N LEU A 777 48.56 -8.66 -1.44
CA LEU A 777 49.01 -9.40 -2.61
C LEU A 777 49.29 -8.49 -3.83
N GLY A 778 48.80 -7.25 -3.82
CA GLY A 778 49.08 -6.21 -4.84
C GLY A 778 48.16 -6.26 -6.07
N GLN A 779 48.44 -5.40 -7.07
CA GLN A 779 47.64 -5.24 -8.30
C GLN A 779 47.97 -6.26 -9.41
N LYS A 780 49.03 -7.06 -9.26
CA LYS A 780 49.50 -8.02 -10.27
C LYS A 780 49.04 -9.46 -10.02
N THR A 781 48.12 -9.67 -9.08
CA THR A 781 47.64 -11.02 -8.77
C THR A 781 46.58 -11.50 -9.74
N LYS A 782 46.58 -12.82 -9.93
CA LYS A 782 45.56 -13.53 -10.69
C LYS A 782 44.44 -13.93 -9.73
N LEU A 783 43.19 -13.79 -10.19
CA LEU A 783 41.99 -14.22 -9.46
C LEU A 783 41.57 -15.61 -9.93
N ALA A 784 41.28 -16.50 -9.00
CA ALA A 784 40.70 -17.81 -9.27
C ALA A 784 39.25 -17.86 -8.78
N PHE A 785 38.33 -18.31 -9.63
CA PHE A 785 36.98 -18.70 -9.19
C PHE A 785 36.97 -20.20 -8.92
N VAL A 786 36.49 -20.58 -7.74
CA VAL A 786 36.43 -21.99 -7.30
C VAL A 786 34.98 -22.38 -7.16
N TYR A 787 34.55 -23.37 -7.93
CA TYR A 787 33.17 -23.84 -7.95
C TYR A 787 33.03 -25.11 -7.10
N PRO A 788 32.19 -25.10 -6.06
CA PRO A 788 32.01 -26.28 -5.21
C PRO A 788 31.22 -27.38 -5.95
N GLY A 789 31.27 -28.59 -5.41
CA GLY A 789 30.49 -29.72 -5.91
C GLY A 789 28.98 -29.55 -5.76
N SER A 790 28.22 -30.53 -6.23
CA SER A 790 26.76 -30.48 -6.36
C SER A 790 25.97 -30.40 -5.04
N ALA A 791 26.60 -30.58 -3.88
CA ALA A 791 25.94 -30.67 -2.58
C ALA A 791 26.02 -29.39 -1.76
N THR A 792 25.72 -28.25 -2.38
CA THR A 792 25.70 -26.93 -1.74
C THR A 792 24.30 -26.34 -1.60
N ALA A 793 23.29 -27.03 -2.13
CA ALA A 793 21.90 -26.60 -2.03
C ALA A 793 21.32 -26.90 -0.64
N TYR A 794 20.67 -25.91 -0.03
CA TYR A 794 20.00 -26.04 1.26
C TYR A 794 18.72 -25.20 1.29
N ALA A 795 17.76 -25.56 2.14
CA ALA A 795 16.52 -24.80 2.30
C ALA A 795 16.80 -23.34 2.67
N GLY A 796 16.21 -22.39 1.95
CA GLY A 796 16.43 -20.96 2.11
C GLY A 796 17.61 -20.39 1.30
N LEU A 797 18.33 -21.20 0.51
CA LEU A 797 19.40 -20.70 -0.36
C LEU A 797 18.87 -19.57 -1.26
N GLY A 798 19.57 -18.44 -1.26
CA GLY A 798 19.26 -17.29 -2.13
C GLY A 798 17.90 -16.63 -1.90
N LYS A 799 17.26 -16.81 -0.72
CA LYS A 799 15.96 -16.23 -0.39
C LYS A 799 15.88 -14.72 -0.66
N ASP A 800 16.91 -13.96 -0.26
CA ASP A 800 16.96 -12.51 -0.44
C ASP A 800 17.62 -12.07 -1.74
N LEU A 801 18.11 -13.01 -2.56
CA LEU A 801 18.97 -12.73 -3.70
C LEU A 801 18.33 -11.76 -4.69
N PHE A 802 17.07 -12.00 -5.03
CA PHE A 802 16.33 -11.16 -5.98
C PHE A 802 15.94 -9.82 -5.38
N GLN A 803 15.88 -9.68 -4.04
CA GLN A 803 15.56 -8.38 -3.44
C GLN A 803 16.81 -7.51 -3.36
N LEU A 804 17.96 -8.14 -3.16
CA LEU A 804 19.27 -7.49 -3.21
C LEU A 804 19.68 -7.14 -4.66
N PHE A 805 19.36 -8.02 -5.62
CA PHE A 805 19.71 -7.85 -7.03
C PHE A 805 18.50 -8.15 -7.96
N PRO A 806 17.51 -7.23 -8.04
CA PRO A 806 16.26 -7.44 -8.80
C PRO A 806 16.44 -7.75 -10.29
N GLN A 807 17.51 -7.24 -10.90
CA GLN A 807 17.77 -7.46 -12.32
C GLN A 807 18.13 -8.92 -12.64
N LEU A 808 18.61 -9.70 -11.66
CA LEU A 808 18.87 -11.13 -11.86
C LEU A 808 17.61 -11.87 -12.23
N TYR A 809 16.46 -11.46 -11.67
CA TYR A 809 15.19 -12.09 -11.96
C TYR A 809 14.89 -11.99 -13.46
N ALA A 810 14.86 -10.76 -13.99
CA ALA A 810 14.57 -10.51 -15.40
C ALA A 810 15.67 -11.04 -16.34
N HIS A 811 16.92 -11.14 -15.87
CA HIS A 811 18.01 -11.75 -16.62
C HIS A 811 17.76 -13.23 -16.86
N PHE A 812 17.49 -14.00 -15.80
CA PHE A 812 17.32 -15.45 -15.90
C PHE A 812 15.95 -15.86 -16.44
N GLU A 813 14.87 -15.11 -16.20
CA GLU A 813 13.57 -15.36 -16.86
C GLU A 813 13.65 -15.25 -18.39
N LYS A 814 14.58 -14.45 -18.93
CA LYS A 814 14.78 -14.33 -20.39
C LYS A 814 15.66 -15.43 -20.98
N GLN A 815 16.53 -16.03 -20.16
CA GLN A 815 17.50 -17.03 -20.61
C GLN A 815 17.00 -18.45 -20.40
N LEU A 816 16.16 -18.69 -19.40
CA LEU A 816 15.68 -20.01 -19.04
C LEU A 816 14.23 -20.19 -19.51
N PRO A 817 13.88 -21.32 -20.15
CA PRO A 817 12.52 -21.56 -20.61
C PRO A 817 11.51 -21.64 -19.44
N ASN A 818 11.93 -22.16 -18.29
CA ASN A 818 11.13 -22.18 -17.06
C ASN A 818 12.02 -22.12 -15.81
N LEU A 819 11.97 -21.01 -15.07
CA LEU A 819 12.80 -20.79 -13.89
C LEU A 819 12.50 -21.75 -12.72
N ASP A 820 11.25 -22.24 -12.62
CA ASP A 820 10.80 -23.17 -11.57
C ASP A 820 11.60 -24.48 -11.57
N ASP A 821 11.92 -24.99 -12.76
CA ASP A 821 12.65 -26.24 -12.96
C ASP A 821 14.09 -26.15 -12.42
N TYR A 822 14.69 -24.95 -12.40
CA TYR A 822 16.08 -24.73 -11.95
C TYR A 822 16.18 -24.32 -10.48
N ILE A 823 15.22 -23.56 -9.96
CA ILE A 823 15.22 -23.13 -8.55
C ILE A 823 14.61 -24.21 -7.64
N SER A 824 13.73 -25.07 -8.16
CA SER A 824 13.06 -26.11 -7.37
C SER A 824 12.48 -25.55 -6.04
N PRO A 825 11.61 -24.51 -6.10
CA PRO A 825 11.18 -23.75 -4.92
C PRO A 825 10.44 -24.60 -3.88
N ASN A 826 9.88 -25.76 -4.24
CA ASN A 826 9.27 -26.68 -3.28
C ASN A 826 10.30 -27.21 -2.25
N TYR A 827 11.58 -27.28 -2.60
CA TYR A 827 12.67 -27.68 -1.70
C TYR A 827 13.31 -26.48 -0.98
N LEU A 828 13.55 -25.38 -1.71
CA LEU A 828 14.20 -24.20 -1.14
C LEU A 828 13.28 -23.38 -0.25
N TYR A 829 12.01 -23.25 -0.65
CA TYR A 829 11.00 -22.42 -0.02
C TYR A 829 9.72 -23.26 0.18
N PRO A 830 9.77 -24.29 1.04
CA PRO A 830 8.67 -25.24 1.20
C PRO A 830 7.35 -24.53 1.56
N LYS A 831 6.27 -24.96 0.90
CA LYS A 831 4.91 -24.44 1.08
C LYS A 831 4.27 -25.11 2.30
N LYS A 832 4.57 -24.61 3.50
CA LYS A 832 4.09 -25.19 4.76
C LYS A 832 2.72 -24.67 5.17
N ILE A 833 1.94 -25.53 5.82
CA ILE A 833 0.68 -25.14 6.47
C ILE A 833 0.96 -24.85 7.94
N ASN A 834 1.66 -25.75 8.63
CA ASN A 834 2.14 -25.55 9.99
C ASN A 834 3.63 -25.20 9.97
N LYS A 835 4.04 -24.34 10.90
CA LYS A 835 5.44 -23.99 11.12
C LYS A 835 6.35 -25.22 11.27
N ASN A 836 5.89 -26.19 12.05
CA ASN A 836 6.64 -27.40 12.40
C ASN A 836 6.53 -28.53 11.37
N ASP A 837 5.87 -28.32 10.22
CA ASP A 837 5.82 -29.32 9.16
C ASP A 837 7.23 -29.65 8.67
N SER A 838 7.49 -30.94 8.41
CA SER A 838 8.78 -31.40 7.90
C SER A 838 9.04 -30.84 6.51
N SER A 839 10.18 -30.18 6.33
CA SER A 839 10.62 -29.73 5.01
C SER A 839 11.12 -30.90 4.17
N PRO A 840 10.84 -30.94 2.85
CA PRO A 840 11.42 -31.94 1.97
C PRO A 840 12.94 -31.78 1.92
N ASN A 841 13.66 -32.90 2.01
CA ASN A 841 15.11 -32.90 1.92
C ASN A 841 15.57 -32.91 0.45
N ILE A 842 16.21 -31.82 0.01
CA ILE A 842 16.69 -31.68 -1.37
C ILE A 842 17.72 -32.75 -1.77
N TYR A 843 18.50 -33.27 -0.82
CA TYR A 843 19.49 -34.32 -1.07
C TYR A 843 18.88 -35.66 -1.49
N ASN A 844 17.57 -35.85 -1.28
CA ASN A 844 16.85 -37.03 -1.77
C ASN A 844 16.51 -36.96 -3.27
N ASN A 845 16.69 -35.80 -3.90
CA ASN A 845 16.44 -35.59 -5.32
C ASN A 845 17.69 -34.98 -5.97
N ALA A 846 18.52 -35.86 -6.56
CA ALA A 846 19.81 -35.47 -7.12
C ALA A 846 19.69 -34.42 -8.23
N ILE A 847 18.66 -34.50 -9.08
CA ILE A 847 18.42 -33.54 -10.17
C ILE A 847 18.12 -32.16 -9.57
N ALA A 848 17.15 -32.06 -8.65
CA ALA A 848 16.82 -30.78 -8.01
C ALA A 848 18.02 -30.17 -7.27
N MET A 849 18.76 -30.99 -6.52
CA MET A 849 19.98 -30.57 -5.83
C MET A 849 21.02 -29.99 -6.80
N MET A 850 21.28 -30.69 -7.90
CA MET A 850 22.25 -30.26 -8.92
C MET A 850 21.79 -28.99 -9.63
N SER A 851 20.57 -28.96 -10.15
CA SER A 851 20.01 -27.82 -10.88
C SER A 851 20.01 -26.54 -10.04
N VAL A 852 19.66 -26.63 -8.75
CA VAL A 852 19.75 -25.50 -7.81
C VAL A 852 21.19 -25.03 -7.64
N GLY A 853 22.13 -25.96 -7.43
CA GLY A 853 23.55 -25.65 -7.30
C GLY A 853 24.10 -24.92 -8.52
N VAL A 854 23.72 -25.35 -9.73
CA VAL A 854 24.07 -24.70 -11.00
C VAL A 854 23.51 -23.28 -11.04
N PHE A 855 22.20 -23.13 -10.81
CA PHE A 855 21.52 -21.84 -10.92
C PHE A 855 22.13 -20.78 -10.00
N TYR A 856 22.36 -21.10 -8.73
CA TYR A 856 22.93 -20.15 -7.80
C TYR A 856 24.43 -19.91 -8.05
N SER A 857 25.17 -20.89 -8.55
CA SER A 857 26.56 -20.67 -8.99
C SER A 857 26.62 -19.68 -10.16
N ALA A 858 25.73 -19.82 -11.13
CA ALA A 858 25.61 -18.89 -12.26
C ALA A 858 25.19 -17.50 -11.78
N SER A 859 24.21 -17.43 -10.86
CA SER A 859 23.74 -16.17 -10.28
C SER A 859 24.84 -15.44 -9.50
N PHE A 860 25.55 -16.12 -8.62
CA PHE A 860 26.66 -15.52 -7.87
C PHE A 860 27.83 -15.14 -8.78
N THR A 861 28.13 -15.95 -9.80
CA THR A 861 29.13 -15.61 -10.81
C THR A 861 28.75 -14.35 -11.56
N HIS A 862 27.49 -14.21 -11.97
CA HIS A 862 26.95 -13.01 -12.60
C HIS A 862 27.11 -11.79 -11.68
N ILE A 863 26.74 -11.90 -10.41
CA ILE A 863 26.93 -10.82 -9.42
C ILE A 863 28.41 -10.41 -9.34
N MET A 864 29.31 -11.36 -9.12
CA MET A 864 30.75 -11.07 -8.99
C MET A 864 31.30 -10.40 -10.25
N ARG A 865 30.87 -10.86 -11.42
CA ARG A 865 31.36 -10.40 -12.73
C ARG A 865 30.78 -9.07 -13.18
N GLU A 866 29.48 -8.86 -13.01
CA GLU A 866 28.77 -7.71 -13.59
C GLU A 866 28.54 -6.60 -12.56
N TYR A 867 28.32 -6.93 -11.28
CA TYR A 867 28.14 -5.92 -10.23
C TYR A 867 29.46 -5.52 -9.58
N PHE A 868 30.31 -6.50 -9.25
CA PHE A 868 31.61 -6.23 -8.61
C PHE A 868 32.77 -6.12 -9.61
N ASN A 869 32.53 -6.37 -10.89
CA ASN A 869 33.54 -6.33 -11.96
C ASN A 869 34.78 -7.21 -11.67
N LEU A 870 34.58 -8.34 -10.99
CA LEU A 870 35.61 -9.34 -10.73
C LEU A 870 35.68 -10.32 -11.90
N ARG A 871 36.82 -10.34 -12.60
CA ARG A 871 37.06 -11.25 -13.72
C ARG A 871 38.10 -12.30 -13.32
N PRO A 872 37.77 -13.60 -13.31
CA PRO A 872 38.73 -14.64 -12.99
C PRO A 872 39.76 -14.78 -14.11
N ASN A 873 41.03 -15.03 -13.75
CA ASN A 873 42.08 -15.45 -14.68
C ASN A 873 42.10 -16.97 -14.86
N ILE A 874 41.62 -17.70 -13.86
CA ILE A 874 41.46 -19.15 -13.89
C ILE A 874 40.16 -19.49 -13.17
N ALA A 875 39.52 -20.58 -13.59
CA ALA A 875 38.42 -21.18 -12.87
C ALA A 875 38.66 -22.69 -12.80
N PHE A 876 38.25 -23.29 -11.70
CA PHE A 876 38.21 -24.74 -11.56
C PHE A 876 37.03 -25.15 -10.68
N GLY A 877 36.51 -26.34 -10.93
CA GLY A 877 35.38 -26.91 -10.20
C GLY A 877 35.75 -28.20 -9.49
N TYR A 878 35.06 -28.48 -8.40
CA TYR A 878 35.20 -29.73 -7.66
C TYR A 878 34.16 -30.75 -8.16
N SER A 879 34.62 -31.84 -8.80
CA SER A 879 33.74 -32.88 -9.36
C SER A 879 32.67 -32.29 -10.31
N MET A 880 31.39 -32.59 -10.08
CA MET A 880 30.26 -31.98 -10.79
C MET A 880 30.32 -30.44 -10.80
N GLY A 881 30.98 -29.79 -9.84
CA GLY A 881 31.20 -28.33 -9.88
C GLY A 881 31.91 -27.84 -11.14
N GLU A 882 32.66 -28.69 -11.83
CA GLU A 882 33.30 -28.38 -13.11
C GLU A 882 32.28 -28.29 -14.26
N CYS A 883 31.52 -29.36 -14.48
CA CYS A 883 30.58 -29.42 -15.60
C CYS A 883 29.22 -28.78 -15.31
N SER A 884 28.71 -28.89 -14.08
CA SER A 884 27.39 -28.35 -13.71
C SER A 884 27.47 -26.88 -13.30
N SER A 885 28.48 -26.45 -12.55
CA SER A 885 28.51 -25.08 -12.02
C SER A 885 29.40 -24.17 -12.87
N MET A 886 30.67 -24.53 -13.07
CA MET A 886 31.65 -23.68 -13.74
C MET A 886 31.34 -23.46 -15.23
N TRP A 887 31.10 -24.53 -16.00
CA TRP A 887 30.86 -24.40 -17.45
C TRP A 887 29.63 -23.55 -17.78
N TYR A 888 28.51 -23.74 -17.10
CA TYR A 888 27.32 -22.88 -17.26
C TYR A 888 27.57 -21.46 -16.78
N SER A 889 28.18 -21.27 -15.59
CA SER A 889 28.44 -19.93 -15.03
C SER A 889 29.38 -19.08 -15.89
N LEU A 890 30.25 -19.71 -16.66
CA LEU A 890 31.20 -19.06 -17.56
C LEU A 890 30.71 -18.98 -19.01
N GLY A 891 29.53 -19.53 -19.32
CA GLY A 891 28.92 -19.49 -20.66
C GLY A 891 29.56 -20.45 -21.66
N ILE A 892 30.20 -21.53 -21.19
CA ILE A 892 30.72 -22.62 -22.03
C ILE A 892 29.57 -23.52 -22.50
N TRP A 893 28.60 -23.79 -21.61
CA TRP A 893 27.38 -24.56 -21.90
C TRP A 893 26.15 -23.67 -21.82
N SER A 894 25.17 -23.94 -22.69
CA SER A 894 23.90 -23.21 -22.73
C SER A 894 22.85 -23.91 -21.86
N ALA A 895 21.99 -23.12 -21.21
CA ALA A 895 20.89 -23.67 -20.42
C ALA A 895 19.85 -24.41 -21.29
N ASP A 896 19.74 -24.08 -22.58
CA ASP A 896 18.81 -24.71 -23.53
C ASP A 896 19.10 -26.21 -23.74
N GLU A 897 20.32 -26.66 -23.43
CA GLU A 897 20.77 -28.05 -23.62
C GLU A 897 20.60 -28.91 -22.35
N THR A 898 20.03 -28.34 -21.27
CA THR A 898 19.91 -29.00 -19.97
C THR A 898 18.73 -29.97 -19.85
N GLU A 899 17.80 -29.97 -20.80
CA GLU A 899 16.58 -30.80 -20.72
C GLU A 899 16.92 -32.30 -20.73
N GLU A 900 17.89 -32.71 -21.55
CA GLU A 900 18.38 -34.10 -21.59
C GLU A 900 18.96 -34.52 -20.23
N PHE A 901 19.69 -33.63 -19.56
CA PHE A 901 20.22 -33.87 -18.22
C PHE A 901 19.10 -34.03 -17.18
N GLN A 902 18.10 -33.15 -17.19
CA GLN A 902 16.97 -33.19 -16.25
C GLN A 902 16.09 -34.45 -16.44
N GLN A 903 15.98 -34.95 -17.67
CA GLN A 903 15.18 -36.15 -17.97
C GLN A 903 16.00 -37.44 -17.93
N SER A 904 17.32 -37.36 -17.78
CA SER A 904 18.22 -38.51 -17.88
C SER A 904 17.93 -39.56 -16.80
N PRO A 905 17.57 -40.81 -17.16
CA PRO A 905 17.40 -41.90 -16.19
C PRO A 905 18.71 -42.26 -15.49
N ILE A 906 19.86 -41.89 -16.08
CA ILE A 906 21.19 -42.12 -15.54
C ILE A 906 21.35 -41.41 -14.18
N PHE A 907 21.04 -40.12 -14.11
CA PHE A 907 21.12 -39.32 -12.87
C PHE A 907 19.88 -39.42 -12.00
N LYS A 908 18.77 -39.94 -12.54
CA LYS A 908 17.55 -40.12 -11.76
C LYS A 908 17.59 -41.40 -10.93
N ASN A 909 17.97 -42.52 -11.55
CA ASN A 909 17.84 -43.85 -10.95
C ASN A 909 19.10 -44.72 -11.00
N ARG A 910 19.99 -44.53 -11.99
CA ARG A 910 21.17 -45.41 -12.14
C ARG A 910 22.33 -45.03 -11.22
N PHE A 911 22.87 -43.82 -11.34
CA PHE A 911 23.97 -43.32 -10.50
C PHE A 911 23.49 -42.66 -9.20
N ALA A 912 22.24 -42.20 -9.16
CA ALA A 912 21.62 -41.61 -7.98
C ALA A 912 20.22 -42.18 -7.79
N GLY A 913 19.47 -41.69 -6.80
CA GLY A 913 18.11 -42.14 -6.54
C GLY A 913 18.07 -43.60 -6.07
N ASN A 914 17.78 -44.53 -6.99
CA ASN A 914 17.67 -45.97 -6.71
C ASN A 914 19.00 -46.73 -6.76
N LEU A 915 20.07 -46.12 -7.27
CA LEU A 915 21.38 -46.75 -7.44
C LEU A 915 21.30 -48.08 -8.21
N GLU A 916 20.49 -48.14 -9.27
CA GLU A 916 20.24 -49.36 -10.05
C GLU A 916 21.54 -49.98 -10.58
N LEU A 917 22.51 -49.15 -10.99
CA LEU A 917 23.80 -49.65 -11.47
C LEU A 917 24.62 -50.30 -10.34
N LEU A 918 24.57 -49.76 -9.12
CA LEU A 918 25.23 -50.37 -7.97
C LEU A 918 24.61 -51.73 -7.64
N ALA A 919 23.27 -51.79 -7.71
CA ALA A 919 22.51 -53.00 -7.48
C ALA A 919 22.85 -54.10 -8.51
N GLU A 920 22.90 -53.74 -9.80
CA GLU A 920 23.37 -54.59 -10.89
C GLU A 920 24.80 -55.10 -10.63
N HIS A 921 25.71 -54.21 -10.24
CA HIS A 921 27.11 -54.54 -10.02
C HIS A 921 27.35 -55.42 -8.78
N TRP A 922 26.60 -55.19 -7.70
CA TRP A 922 26.74 -55.96 -6.46
C TRP A 922 25.86 -57.22 -6.41
N GLY A 923 25.01 -57.43 -7.42
CA GLY A 923 24.06 -58.55 -7.47
C GLY A 923 22.99 -58.47 -6.38
N LEU A 924 22.59 -57.26 -6.01
CA LEU A 924 21.63 -56.97 -4.93
C LEU A 924 20.38 -56.29 -5.48
N SER A 925 19.33 -56.16 -4.68
CA SER A 925 18.25 -55.22 -4.99
C SER A 925 18.70 -53.77 -4.76
N SER A 926 18.09 -52.81 -5.47
CA SER A 926 18.34 -51.36 -5.28
C SER A 926 18.19 -50.91 -3.82
N LYS A 927 17.24 -51.50 -3.09
CA LYS A 927 17.01 -51.18 -1.67
C LYS A 927 18.19 -51.64 -0.80
N GLU A 928 18.71 -52.84 -1.04
CA GLU A 928 19.85 -53.39 -0.31
C GLU A 928 21.14 -52.64 -0.66
N ALA A 929 21.40 -52.41 -1.95
CA ALA A 929 22.55 -51.65 -2.42
C ALA A 929 22.59 -50.24 -1.81
N LYS A 930 21.46 -49.53 -1.79
CA LYS A 930 21.35 -48.19 -1.19
C LYS A 930 21.53 -48.18 0.32
N ALA A 931 21.10 -49.23 1.02
CA ALA A 931 21.34 -49.36 2.46
C ALA A 931 22.83 -49.62 2.77
N GLN A 932 23.50 -50.39 1.91
CA GLN A 932 24.90 -50.76 2.06
C GLN A 932 25.88 -49.71 1.51
N TRP A 933 25.49 -48.81 0.62
CA TRP A 933 26.37 -47.73 0.14
C TRP A 933 26.56 -46.63 1.19
N ILE A 934 27.80 -46.17 1.36
CA ILE A 934 28.13 -44.97 2.12
C ILE A 934 29.29 -44.20 1.48
N SER A 935 29.31 -42.89 1.66
CA SER A 935 30.47 -42.03 1.40
C SER A 935 30.84 -41.25 2.67
N LEU A 936 32.11 -41.28 3.04
CA LEU A 936 32.68 -40.70 4.26
C LEU A 936 33.84 -39.76 3.91
N VAL A 937 33.79 -38.54 4.46
CA VAL A 937 34.97 -37.67 4.55
C VAL A 937 35.81 -38.15 5.74
N LEU A 938 37.11 -38.38 5.54
CA LEU A 938 38.07 -38.79 6.57
C LEU A 938 39.13 -37.70 6.75
N LEU A 939 39.31 -37.23 7.98
CA LEU A 939 40.43 -36.35 8.35
C LEU A 939 41.66 -37.19 8.71
N ALA A 940 42.30 -37.77 7.69
CA ALA A 940 43.45 -38.66 7.83
C ALA A 940 44.43 -38.52 6.65
N PRO A 941 45.72 -38.88 6.84
CA PRO A 941 46.71 -38.86 5.76
C PRO A 941 46.29 -39.73 4.57
N LYS A 942 46.28 -39.17 3.37
CA LYS A 942 45.90 -39.85 2.12
C LYS A 942 46.59 -41.22 1.96
N GLU A 943 47.88 -41.27 2.22
CA GLU A 943 48.71 -42.47 2.06
C GLU A 943 48.22 -43.64 2.94
N LYS A 944 47.87 -43.35 4.20
CA LYS A 944 47.34 -44.35 5.14
C LYS A 944 45.94 -44.82 4.73
N VAL A 945 45.11 -43.89 4.26
CA VAL A 945 43.77 -44.24 3.79
C VAL A 945 43.86 -45.11 2.53
N ALA A 946 44.73 -44.76 1.58
CA ALA A 946 44.91 -45.54 0.35
C ALA A 946 45.34 -46.99 0.65
N GLN A 947 46.26 -47.20 1.60
CA GLN A 947 46.67 -48.53 2.03
C GLN A 947 45.50 -49.37 2.56
N LEU A 948 44.68 -48.80 3.45
CA LEU A 948 43.54 -49.51 4.04
C LEU A 948 42.40 -49.74 3.04
N VAL A 949 42.22 -48.84 2.08
CA VAL A 949 41.24 -49.01 1.00
C VAL A 949 41.62 -50.18 0.09
N GLU A 950 42.91 -50.38 -0.23
CA GLU A 950 43.37 -51.52 -1.04
C GLU A 950 43.11 -52.88 -0.36
N GLU A 951 43.07 -52.92 0.97
CA GLU A 951 42.82 -54.14 1.76
C GLU A 951 41.33 -54.50 1.90
N LYS A 952 40.41 -53.62 1.49
CA LYS A 952 38.96 -53.79 1.67
C LYS A 952 38.23 -53.86 0.33
N GLU A 953 37.52 -54.95 0.10
CA GLU A 953 36.66 -55.07 -1.08
C GLU A 953 35.54 -54.01 -1.08
N LYS A 954 35.18 -53.54 -2.27
CA LYS A 954 34.08 -52.59 -2.52
C LYS A 954 34.22 -51.25 -1.78
N VAL A 955 35.44 -50.82 -1.48
CA VAL A 955 35.74 -49.47 -1.01
C VAL A 955 36.64 -48.77 -2.01
N PHE A 956 36.36 -47.49 -2.27
CA PHE A 956 37.08 -46.68 -3.23
C PHE A 956 37.48 -45.36 -2.60
N LEU A 957 38.72 -44.93 -2.85
CA LEU A 957 39.17 -43.57 -2.57
C LEU A 957 38.64 -42.65 -3.68
N THR A 958 37.55 -41.93 -3.42
CA THR A 958 36.82 -41.16 -4.43
C THR A 958 37.31 -39.73 -4.58
N PHE A 959 37.79 -39.09 -3.49
CA PHE A 959 38.36 -37.75 -3.56
C PHE A 959 39.57 -37.58 -2.65
N VAL A 960 40.47 -36.69 -3.08
CA VAL A 960 41.59 -36.18 -2.27
C VAL A 960 41.45 -34.67 -2.21
N ASN A 961 40.98 -34.13 -1.08
CA ASN A 961 40.78 -32.69 -0.89
C ASN A 961 42.09 -32.03 -0.47
N THR A 962 42.80 -32.67 0.46
CA THR A 962 44.15 -32.29 0.91
C THR A 962 44.95 -33.55 1.24
N GLU A 963 46.22 -33.40 1.64
CA GLU A 963 47.02 -34.54 2.15
C GLU A 963 46.42 -35.18 3.42
N ASN A 964 45.55 -34.47 4.16
CA ASN A 964 44.95 -34.96 5.41
C ASN A 964 43.41 -34.94 5.39
N GLU A 965 42.81 -34.79 4.22
CA GLU A 965 41.35 -34.80 4.05
C GLU A 965 41.03 -35.51 2.74
N VAL A 966 40.42 -36.69 2.86
CA VAL A 966 40.06 -37.54 1.73
C VAL A 966 38.64 -38.05 1.87
N ILE A 967 38.06 -38.54 0.78
CA ILE A 967 36.73 -39.14 0.77
C ILE A 967 36.84 -40.57 0.29
N ILE A 968 36.26 -41.49 1.05
CA ILE A 968 36.06 -42.88 0.63
C ILE A 968 34.57 -43.15 0.41
N SER A 969 34.26 -43.96 -0.59
CA SER A 969 32.89 -44.38 -0.90
C SER A 969 32.86 -45.87 -1.17
N GLY A 970 31.83 -46.58 -0.71
CA GLY A 970 31.81 -48.03 -0.82
C GLY A 970 30.82 -48.72 0.10
N ASP A 971 31.10 -50.00 0.38
CA ASP A 971 30.38 -50.77 1.39
C ASP A 971 30.46 -50.11 2.78
N ARG A 972 29.30 -49.96 3.41
CA ARG A 972 29.12 -49.26 4.67
C ARG A 972 29.94 -49.84 5.80
N GLN A 973 30.01 -51.17 5.91
CA GLN A 973 30.75 -51.80 7.00
C GLN A 973 32.25 -51.60 6.82
N ASN A 974 32.74 -51.79 5.60
CA ASN A 974 34.16 -51.62 5.30
C ASN A 974 34.61 -50.15 5.42
N CYS A 975 33.83 -49.19 4.93
CA CYS A 975 34.14 -47.77 5.07
C CYS A 975 34.19 -47.33 6.54
N LEU A 976 33.23 -47.78 7.37
CA LEU A 976 33.22 -47.48 8.79
C LEU A 976 34.38 -48.14 9.54
N ALA A 977 34.74 -49.37 9.17
CA ALA A 977 35.88 -50.08 9.74
C ALA A 977 37.21 -49.34 9.48
N ILE A 978 37.42 -48.81 8.27
CA ILE A 978 38.60 -47.98 7.95
C ILE A 978 38.64 -46.73 8.84
N ALA A 979 37.50 -46.04 8.98
CA ALA A 979 37.42 -44.84 9.82
C ALA A 979 37.74 -45.13 11.30
N GLU A 980 37.26 -46.27 11.81
CA GLU A 980 37.51 -46.76 13.17
C GLU A 980 38.98 -47.16 13.38
N GLU A 981 39.58 -47.88 12.42
CA GLU A 981 40.98 -48.28 12.46
C GLU A 981 41.94 -47.08 12.47
N LEU A 982 41.64 -46.07 11.65
CA LEU A 982 42.39 -44.81 11.61
C LEU A 982 42.16 -43.94 12.85
N LYS A 983 41.11 -44.21 13.64
CA LYS A 983 40.65 -43.38 14.77
C LYS A 983 40.54 -41.90 14.40
N CYS A 984 40.11 -41.64 13.17
CA CYS A 984 40.02 -40.30 12.62
C CYS A 984 38.60 -39.73 12.77
N HIS A 985 38.50 -38.40 12.73
CA HIS A 985 37.19 -37.76 12.57
C HIS A 985 36.67 -38.04 11.17
N ASN A 986 35.40 -38.46 11.11
CA ASN A 986 34.73 -38.74 9.86
C ASN A 986 33.35 -38.06 9.81
N ILE A 987 32.92 -37.73 8.60
CA ILE A 987 31.63 -37.09 8.33
C ILE A 987 30.97 -37.85 7.18
N THR A 988 29.74 -38.32 7.40
CA THR A 988 28.95 -38.92 6.32
C THR A 988 28.44 -37.84 5.37
N ILE A 989 28.63 -38.04 4.08
CA ILE A 989 28.14 -37.12 3.05
C ILE A 989 26.60 -37.17 3.01
N PRO A 990 25.89 -36.02 2.95
CA PRO A 990 24.42 -36.01 3.03
C PRO A 990 23.72 -36.61 1.80
N PHE A 991 24.42 -36.75 0.67
CA PHE A 991 23.95 -37.45 -0.52
C PHE A 991 24.80 -38.71 -0.75
N GLN A 992 24.17 -39.76 -1.27
CA GLN A 992 24.76 -41.10 -1.36
C GLN A 992 24.66 -41.63 -2.80
N ASN A 993 25.17 -40.84 -3.74
CA ASN A 993 25.25 -41.21 -5.15
C ASN A 993 26.54 -42.00 -5.41
N ILE A 994 26.55 -42.82 -6.45
CA ILE A 994 27.77 -43.47 -6.96
C ILE A 994 28.45 -42.54 -7.96
N ILE A 995 29.78 -42.54 -7.97
CA ILE A 995 30.64 -41.64 -8.78
C ILE A 995 31.38 -42.47 -9.81
#